data_AF-A0A6H9YW56-F1
#
_entry.id   AF-A0A6H9YW56-F1
#
_cell.length_a   1.000
_cell.length_b   1.000
_cell.length_c   1.000
_cell.angle_alpha   90.00
_cell.angle_beta   90.00
_cell.angle_gamma   90.00
#
_symmetry.space_group_name_H-M   'P 1'
#
loop_
_entity.id
_entity.type
_entity.pdbx_description
1 polymer ?
#
loop_
_entity_poly.entity_id
_entity_poly.type
_entity_poly.pdbx_seq_one_letter_code
_entity_poly.pdbx_strand_id
1 'polypeptide(L)'
;MAWQLHYTSARSGPTGRAGFQFVAETPGLPEGLRAAVTPHLSYRPPPSAPLNPDDGELGRFPVTFLYDRAGERALLLWCRYLGQDYSGRYGNFFAHAVVADPDELEGLRPAELWRAPLWSPHPEDAGELPDLDELIPGAAFEPEMLAEWLAEACPGDDKDAPYGLLARLMDAVVAVLGQGHGRVVLVADDVEQVARWIAVVSYSLPVAAAARMSFVTYSADPGGAAQRLVGTTPDVWASAQHHTTALLSIDLRHAAGGAGTSAEAGAGRFGWTVARCWQAQDFAGLDALGELALLEPDRVDPGVLDQAAGLLALCRGDAAISAEEEAAVAGILTRHGRAVPEWVWRDLVRGVPSIGFDLALAIHDWARDAGARDVAGQCALRATVIALSDPSVRDRLPAYALPAGSHDGLAPQVSAALAAAPDLTEAVRVVAVAAGAGAVPSPAEVTAVAAERAETGAADLPTALSACPPGAREPLLTGVLAGLAAADEKTRHAVLTNTACDLLFEQEPDRLATTPAVGLTVLASVGHRRRDRRLEVTGELLRIGRGAGELDPPLSRVWARPPTVAECLELLEAHSGAMLEHPALSVLPSRTFARSATSGDAAALAEAATLRLAARTRTLLPGTGAERDGAAVQAYADAVTAERPERAAAAFGSMIGAGASPRLAEAAFDGAARRVARRDPRFRAALLAAASGTVRARLAAAWTADPVSSRRALARPSLRSAENARRNELVEIVLRLRMRGITEPSLEAWARTALSRFLPSRQLEAHFSGDRELRGALRDLIAETRGAGRGD
;
A
#
# COMPACT_ATOMS: atom_id res chain seq x y z
N MET A 1 0.06 63.16 -6.67
CA MET A 1 0.27 64.45 -5.97
C MET A 1 0.35 64.22 -4.47
N ALA A 2 1.10 65.04 -3.73
CA ALA A 2 1.16 64.98 -2.26
C ALA A 2 0.70 66.32 -1.62
N TRP A 3 -0.10 66.22 -0.55
CA TRP A 3 -0.63 67.36 0.20
C TRP A 3 -0.13 67.36 1.64
N GLN A 4 0.12 68.55 2.18
CA GLN A 4 0.63 68.75 3.53
C GLN A 4 -0.45 69.39 4.42
N LEU A 5 -0.48 69.03 5.71
CA LEU A 5 -1.31 69.65 6.73
C LEU A 5 -0.54 69.83 8.03
N HIS A 6 -0.62 71.04 8.60
CA HIS A 6 -0.07 71.37 9.91
C HIS A 6 -1.19 71.48 10.94
N TYR A 7 -1.04 70.80 12.07
CA TYR A 7 -2.02 70.79 13.17
C TYR A 7 -1.35 71.04 14.51
N THR A 8 -1.85 72.03 15.26
CA THR A 8 -1.37 72.36 16.61
C THR A 8 -2.38 73.25 17.36
N SER A 9 -2.12 73.53 18.63
CA SER A 9 -2.89 74.49 19.42
C SER A 9 -2.50 75.92 19.07
N ALA A 10 -3.42 76.70 18.51
CA ALA A 10 -3.17 78.08 18.09
C ALA A 10 -4.13 79.07 18.74
N ARG A 11 -3.65 80.29 18.99
CA ARG A 11 -4.45 81.41 19.55
C ARG A 11 -5.52 81.88 18.57
N SER A 12 -5.17 81.89 17.29
CA SER A 12 -6.02 82.26 16.16
C SER A 12 -5.56 81.45 14.94
N GLY A 13 -6.42 80.60 14.40
CA GLY A 13 -6.18 79.88 13.14
C GLY A 13 -7.28 80.11 12.11
N PRO A 14 -7.26 79.39 10.98
CA PRO A 14 -8.21 79.55 9.87
C PRO A 14 -9.70 79.45 10.27
N THR A 15 -10.00 78.74 11.37
CA THR A 15 -11.37 78.59 11.88
C THR A 15 -11.86 79.78 12.73
N GLY A 16 -10.97 80.73 13.06
CA GLY A 16 -11.25 81.86 13.94
C GLY A 16 -11.44 81.49 15.42
N ARG A 17 -11.25 80.21 15.78
CA ARG A 17 -11.35 79.71 17.16
C ARG A 17 -9.96 79.48 17.74
N ALA A 18 -9.86 79.51 19.07
CA ALA A 18 -8.63 79.17 19.79
C ALA A 18 -8.63 77.67 20.17
N GLY A 19 -7.45 77.06 20.20
CA GLY A 19 -7.25 75.64 20.50
C GLY A 19 -6.69 74.85 19.33
N PHE A 20 -6.75 73.52 19.44
CA PHE A 20 -6.23 72.60 18.42
C PHE A 20 -7.04 72.67 17.12
N GLN A 21 -6.35 72.95 16.01
CA GLN A 21 -6.93 73.03 14.67
C GLN A 21 -5.83 72.86 13.61
N PHE A 22 -6.25 72.68 12.36
CA PHE A 22 -5.34 72.80 11.22
C PHE A 22 -4.96 74.28 11.04
N VAL A 23 -3.67 74.59 11.10
CA VAL A 23 -3.13 75.95 11.03
C VAL A 23 -2.61 76.32 9.66
N ALA A 24 -2.16 75.33 8.88
CA ALA A 24 -1.71 75.49 7.50
C ALA A 24 -1.99 74.21 6.70
N GLU A 25 -2.20 74.34 5.39
CA GLU A 25 -2.44 73.22 4.49
C GLU A 25 -2.03 73.55 3.05
N THR A 26 -1.74 72.53 2.25
CA THR A 26 -1.54 72.70 0.80
C THR A 26 -2.86 73.07 0.11
N PRO A 27 -2.89 74.10 -0.75
CA PRO A 27 -4.08 74.45 -1.53
C PRO A 27 -4.63 73.28 -2.36
N GLY A 28 -5.95 73.25 -2.57
CA GLY A 28 -6.59 72.21 -3.38
C GLY A 28 -6.73 70.84 -2.71
N LEU A 29 -6.64 70.78 -1.38
CA LEU A 29 -6.85 69.56 -0.58
C LEU A 29 -8.17 68.85 -0.95
N PRO A 30 -8.17 67.55 -1.26
CA PRO A 30 -9.37 66.78 -1.55
C PRO A 30 -10.41 66.81 -0.41
N GLU A 31 -11.69 66.80 -0.78
CA GLU A 31 -12.79 66.74 0.19
C GLU A 31 -12.70 65.46 1.06
N GLY A 32 -13.00 65.60 2.36
CA GLY A 32 -12.97 64.50 3.32
C GLY A 32 -11.58 64.17 3.89
N LEU A 33 -10.49 64.70 3.31
CA LEU A 33 -9.14 64.33 3.74
C LEU A 33 -8.82 64.79 5.17
N ARG A 34 -9.25 65.99 5.56
CA ARG A 34 -9.13 66.46 6.97
C ARG A 34 -9.80 65.49 7.95
N ALA A 35 -10.96 64.96 7.59
CA ALA A 35 -11.70 64.01 8.42
C ALA A 35 -10.98 62.66 8.51
N ALA A 36 -10.30 62.23 7.45
CA ALA A 36 -9.50 61.00 7.45
C ALA A 36 -8.23 61.13 8.29
N VAL A 37 -7.58 62.30 8.31
CA VAL A 37 -6.35 62.54 9.10
C VAL A 37 -6.66 62.73 10.59
N THR A 38 -7.77 63.40 10.93
CA THR A 38 -8.12 63.80 12.31
C THR A 38 -8.01 62.70 13.37
N PRO A 39 -8.46 61.44 13.14
CA PRO A 39 -8.35 60.35 14.12
C PRO A 39 -6.91 60.04 14.55
N HIS A 40 -5.92 60.36 13.72
CA HIS A 40 -4.50 60.11 13.98
C HIS A 40 -3.81 61.29 14.70
N LEU A 41 -4.45 62.46 14.77
CA LEU A 41 -3.90 63.69 15.35
C LEU A 41 -3.98 63.70 16.87
N SER A 42 -3.16 62.87 17.50
CA SER A 42 -3.03 62.85 18.95
C SER A 42 -1.60 62.56 19.36
N TYR A 43 -1.19 63.13 20.49
CA TYR A 43 0.09 62.83 21.11
C TYR A 43 -0.07 62.85 22.63
N ARG A 44 0.48 61.84 23.30
CA ARG A 44 0.56 61.79 24.76
C ARG A 44 2.00 61.48 25.15
N PRO A 45 2.65 62.27 26.00
CA PRO A 45 3.99 61.94 26.48
C PRO A 45 4.06 60.61 27.24
N PRO A 46 5.23 59.94 27.27
CA PRO A 46 5.46 58.78 28.13
C PRO A 46 5.23 59.11 29.61
N PRO A 47 4.76 58.16 30.46
CA PRO A 47 4.60 58.38 31.90
C PRO A 47 5.87 58.84 32.62
N SER A 48 7.05 58.47 32.12
CA SER A 48 8.35 58.89 32.67
C SER A 48 8.80 60.29 32.23
N ALA A 49 8.11 60.93 31.30
CA ALA A 49 8.48 62.25 30.78
C ALA A 49 8.25 63.36 31.84
N PRO A 50 9.10 64.40 31.89
CA PRO A 50 8.91 65.53 32.79
C PRO A 50 7.57 66.24 32.56
N LEU A 51 6.87 66.62 33.65
CA LEU A 51 5.60 67.34 33.56
C LEU A 51 5.76 68.78 33.03
N ASN A 52 6.87 69.43 33.38
CA ASN A 52 7.21 70.80 32.99
C ASN A 52 8.60 70.84 32.35
N PRO A 53 8.76 70.34 31.11
CA PRO A 53 10.08 70.21 30.49
C PRO A 53 10.69 71.57 30.12
N ASP A 54 12.01 71.65 30.20
CA ASP A 54 12.81 72.71 29.55
C ASP A 54 13.10 72.42 28.07
N ASP A 55 13.72 73.37 27.37
CA ASP A 55 14.02 73.24 25.93
C ASP A 55 14.96 72.05 25.61
N GLY A 56 15.86 71.70 26.51
CA GLY A 56 16.77 70.56 26.35
C GLY A 56 16.08 69.21 26.61
N GLU A 57 15.15 69.19 27.56
CA GLU A 57 14.30 68.04 27.86
C GLU A 57 13.27 67.77 26.77
N LEU A 58 12.72 68.82 26.13
CA LEU A 58 11.79 68.70 25.00
C LEU A 58 12.36 67.90 23.84
N GLY A 59 13.68 67.98 23.59
CA GLY A 59 14.37 67.20 22.58
C GLY A 59 14.40 65.69 22.84
N ARG A 60 14.10 65.24 24.07
CA ARG A 60 14.05 63.81 24.46
C ARG A 60 12.66 63.19 24.35
N PHE A 61 11.63 63.98 24.06
CA PHE A 61 10.28 63.45 23.88
C PHE A 61 10.24 62.64 22.58
N PRO A 62 9.62 61.45 22.58
CA PRO A 62 9.60 60.60 21.40
C PRO A 62 8.86 61.28 20.25
N VAL A 63 9.46 61.29 19.08
CA VAL A 63 8.76 61.66 17.86
C VAL A 63 7.84 60.50 17.47
N THR A 64 6.61 60.82 17.09
CA THR A 64 5.68 59.84 16.51
C THR A 64 5.71 59.98 15.00
N PHE A 65 5.96 58.89 14.30
CA PHE A 65 5.76 58.83 12.86
C PHE A 65 4.88 57.67 12.53
N LEU A 66 3.86 57.95 11.75
CA LEU A 66 2.82 57.01 11.44
C LEU A 66 2.71 56.91 9.93
N TYR A 67 2.59 55.68 9.46
CA TYR A 67 2.17 55.34 8.12
C TYR A 67 0.87 54.54 8.19
N ASP A 68 -0.14 55.01 7.48
CA ASP A 68 -1.43 54.34 7.35
C ASP A 68 -2.04 54.62 5.97
N ARG A 69 -3.23 54.08 5.69
CA ARG A 69 -3.97 54.34 4.45
C ARG A 69 -5.24 55.15 4.71
N ALA A 70 -5.36 56.28 4.04
CA ALA A 70 -6.57 57.09 3.98
C ALA A 70 -7.32 56.79 2.67
N GLY A 71 -8.06 55.67 2.65
CA GLY A 71 -8.64 55.13 1.43
C GLY A 71 -7.56 54.56 0.50
N GLU A 72 -7.49 55.07 -0.73
CA GLU A 72 -6.43 54.69 -1.69
C GLU A 72 -5.13 55.48 -1.50
N ARG A 73 -5.12 56.53 -0.67
CA ARG A 73 -3.94 57.37 -0.46
C ARG A 73 -3.11 56.91 0.73
N ALA A 74 -1.81 57.12 0.64
CA ALA A 74 -0.90 56.95 1.75
C ALA A 74 -1.01 58.14 2.71
N LEU A 75 -1.11 57.87 4.01
CA LEU A 75 -1.06 58.86 5.08
C LEU A 75 0.24 58.68 5.84
N LEU A 76 1.06 59.73 5.82
CA LEU A 76 2.26 59.88 6.63
C LEU A 76 1.98 60.97 7.66
N LEU A 77 2.35 60.74 8.91
CA LEU A 77 2.11 61.71 9.97
C LEU A 77 3.32 61.77 10.88
N TRP A 78 3.86 62.96 11.09
CA TRP A 78 4.97 63.23 11.98
C TRP A 78 4.52 64.15 13.11
N CYS A 79 4.52 63.65 14.34
CA CYS A 79 4.08 64.40 15.52
C CYS A 79 5.20 64.50 16.56
N ARG A 80 5.28 65.67 17.20
CA ARG A 80 6.18 65.91 18.34
C ARG A 80 5.53 66.76 19.41
N TYR A 81 6.01 66.60 20.64
CA TYR A 81 5.62 67.46 21.74
C TYR A 81 6.28 68.85 21.62
N LEU A 82 5.51 69.91 21.89
CA LEU A 82 5.99 71.29 21.92
C LEU A 82 6.04 71.87 23.35
N GLY A 83 5.52 71.17 24.35
CA GLY A 83 5.43 71.70 25.70
C GLY A 83 4.18 72.55 25.89
N GLN A 84 4.37 73.86 26.01
CA GLN A 84 3.29 74.81 26.30
C GLN A 84 2.52 75.22 25.03
N ASP A 85 1.22 75.45 25.17
CA ASP A 85 0.42 76.12 24.14
C ASP A 85 0.49 77.65 24.26
N TYR A 86 -0.22 78.36 23.38
CA TYR A 86 -0.33 79.82 23.41
C TYR A 86 -0.90 80.41 24.72
N SER A 87 -1.49 79.58 25.58
CA SER A 87 -2.03 79.96 26.90
C SER A 87 -1.06 79.67 28.06
N GLY A 88 0.12 79.10 27.78
CA GLY A 88 1.10 78.68 28.77
C GLY A 88 0.79 77.33 29.41
N ARG A 89 -0.19 76.57 28.91
CA ARG A 89 -0.54 75.25 29.44
C ARG A 89 0.28 74.17 28.76
N TYR A 90 0.90 73.31 29.55
CA TYR A 90 1.56 72.11 29.04
C TYR A 90 0.54 71.13 28.45
N GLY A 91 0.91 70.49 27.35
CA GLY A 91 0.04 69.58 26.58
C GLY A 91 0.01 69.87 25.08
N ASN A 92 0.75 70.86 24.60
CA ASN A 92 0.78 71.19 23.18
C ASN A 92 1.67 70.22 22.39
N PHE A 93 1.20 69.85 21.21
CA PHE A 93 1.96 69.07 20.25
C PHE A 93 1.77 69.66 18.86
N PHE A 94 2.71 69.35 17.99
CA PHE A 94 2.66 69.68 16.58
C PHE A 94 2.60 68.39 15.77
N ALA A 95 1.73 68.39 14.78
CA ALA A 95 1.53 67.29 13.86
C ALA A 95 1.64 67.82 12.42
N HIS A 96 2.55 67.26 11.66
CA HIS A 96 2.70 67.46 10.22
C HIS A 96 2.22 66.20 9.52
N ALA A 97 1.10 66.28 8.80
CA ALA A 97 0.58 65.19 7.99
C ALA A 97 0.92 65.41 6.51
N VAL A 98 1.37 64.36 5.84
CA VAL A 98 1.53 64.30 4.39
C VAL A 98 0.61 63.21 3.85
N VAL A 99 -0.23 63.55 2.90
CA VAL A 99 -1.10 62.60 2.22
C VAL A 99 -0.65 62.52 0.77
N ALA A 100 -0.26 61.35 0.32
CA ALA A 100 0.28 61.14 -1.01
C ALA A 100 -0.58 60.16 -1.81
N ASP A 101 -0.74 60.43 -3.10
CA ASP A 101 -1.24 59.41 -4.03
C ASP A 101 -0.23 58.24 -4.12
N PRO A 102 -0.66 57.00 -4.43
CA PRO A 102 0.22 55.82 -4.46
C PRO A 102 1.47 55.97 -5.33
N ASP A 103 1.34 56.63 -6.48
CA ASP A 103 2.44 56.82 -7.45
C ASP A 103 3.59 57.65 -6.88
N GLU A 104 3.32 58.54 -5.91
CA GLU A 104 4.36 59.37 -5.26
C GLU A 104 5.28 58.55 -4.33
N LEU A 105 4.84 57.36 -3.94
CA LEU A 105 5.62 56.42 -3.14
C LEU A 105 6.19 55.27 -3.99
N GLU A 106 6.08 55.34 -5.32
CA GLU A 106 6.68 54.34 -6.19
C GLU A 106 8.21 54.32 -5.99
N GLY A 107 8.76 53.14 -5.71
CA GLY A 107 10.18 52.98 -5.41
C GLY A 107 10.61 53.37 -4.00
N LEU A 108 9.71 53.90 -3.16
CA LEU A 108 9.99 54.30 -1.78
C LEU A 108 9.30 53.37 -0.77
N ARG A 109 9.96 53.15 0.36
CA ARG A 109 9.34 52.59 1.57
C ARG A 109 8.96 53.74 2.50
N PRO A 110 7.71 53.77 3.03
CA PRO A 110 7.27 54.85 3.93
C PRO A 110 8.18 55.11 5.13
N ALA A 111 8.86 54.08 5.63
CA ALA A 111 9.79 54.18 6.75
C ALA A 111 11.04 55.04 6.43
N GLU A 112 11.47 55.14 5.18
CA GLU A 112 12.59 55.96 4.73
C GLU A 112 12.33 57.46 4.94
N LEU A 113 11.06 57.84 4.97
CA LEU A 113 10.66 59.21 5.14
C LEU A 113 10.76 59.66 6.60
N TRP A 114 11.04 58.81 7.59
CA TRP A 114 11.15 59.22 9.01
C TRP A 114 12.05 60.45 9.25
N ARG A 115 13.18 60.51 8.52
CA ARG A 115 14.17 61.62 8.56
C ARG A 115 14.24 62.41 7.26
N ALA A 116 13.17 62.39 6.46
CA ALA A 116 13.09 63.19 5.25
C ALA A 116 13.21 64.69 5.57
N PRO A 117 13.84 65.48 4.68
CA PRO A 117 13.99 66.92 4.86
C PRO A 117 12.66 67.68 4.80
N LEU A 118 11.57 67.04 4.36
CA LEU A 118 10.24 67.63 4.26
C LEU A 118 9.62 67.96 5.62
N TRP A 119 10.05 67.32 6.72
CA TRP A 119 9.41 67.51 8.02
C TRP A 119 9.80 68.82 8.67
N SER A 120 8.83 69.72 8.82
CA SER A 120 9.00 70.90 9.67
C SER A 120 8.97 70.53 11.17
N PRO A 121 9.87 71.09 12.01
CA PRO A 121 9.84 70.88 13.45
C PRO A 121 8.80 71.75 14.19
N HIS A 122 8.21 72.75 13.52
CA HIS A 122 7.28 73.72 14.11
C HIS A 122 6.20 74.09 13.08
N PRO A 123 5.02 74.57 13.52
CA PRO A 123 4.02 75.09 12.59
C PRO A 123 4.59 76.26 11.78
N GLU A 124 4.32 76.27 10.48
CA GLU A 124 4.56 77.46 9.64
C GLU A 124 3.53 78.55 9.95
N ASP A 125 3.99 79.81 9.92
CA ASP A 125 3.14 80.98 10.20
C ASP A 125 2.22 81.34 9.02
N ALA A 126 2.53 80.83 7.82
CA ALA A 126 1.72 81.03 6.62
C ALA A 126 0.65 79.92 6.54
N GLY A 127 -0.63 80.30 6.51
CA GLY A 127 -1.74 79.35 6.45
C GLY A 127 -1.83 78.48 5.19
N GLU A 128 -0.92 78.66 4.23
CA GLU A 128 -0.79 77.88 3.00
C GLU A 128 0.61 77.25 2.96
N LEU A 129 0.66 75.94 2.74
CA LEU A 129 1.90 75.18 2.60
C LEU A 129 2.24 74.99 1.12
N PRO A 130 3.54 74.93 0.75
CA PRO A 130 3.92 74.65 -0.63
C PRO A 130 3.45 73.26 -1.09
N ASP A 131 3.27 73.12 -2.40
CA ASP A 131 3.08 71.81 -3.03
C ASP A 131 4.34 70.96 -2.83
N LEU A 132 4.15 69.66 -2.63
CA LEU A 132 5.23 68.70 -2.43
C LEU A 132 5.38 67.88 -3.70
N ASP A 133 6.28 68.32 -4.58
CA ASP A 133 6.48 67.74 -5.92
C ASP A 133 7.26 66.42 -5.90
N GLU A 134 8.08 66.19 -4.86
CA GLU A 134 8.89 64.97 -4.72
C GLU A 134 9.11 64.62 -3.24
N LEU A 135 8.96 63.33 -2.91
CA LEU A 135 9.23 62.78 -1.58
C LEU A 135 10.67 62.28 -1.50
N ILE A 136 11.58 63.09 -0.99
CA ILE A 136 13.00 62.72 -0.86
C ILE A 136 13.21 61.93 0.45
N PRO A 137 13.71 60.68 0.40
CA PRO A 137 14.00 59.89 1.59
C PRO A 137 15.16 60.45 2.42
N GLY A 138 15.22 60.07 3.69
CA GLY A 138 16.35 60.42 4.55
C GLY A 138 17.50 59.43 4.39
N ALA A 139 18.71 59.91 4.07
CA ALA A 139 19.89 59.07 3.82
C ALA A 139 20.24 58.09 4.96
N ALA A 140 19.88 58.39 6.22
CA ALA A 140 20.12 57.51 7.37
C ALA A 140 19.28 56.21 7.35
N PHE A 141 18.34 56.07 6.43
CA PHE A 141 17.42 54.94 6.29
C PHE A 141 17.61 54.18 4.98
N GLU A 142 18.70 54.45 4.26
CA GLU A 142 19.12 53.66 3.09
C GLU A 142 19.54 52.25 3.54
N PRO A 143 19.36 51.21 2.70
CA PRO A 143 19.67 49.82 3.05
C PRO A 143 21.10 49.63 3.57
N GLU A 144 22.08 50.29 2.95
CA GLU A 144 23.49 50.22 3.32
C GLU A 144 23.72 50.75 4.75
N MET A 145 23.14 51.91 5.08
CA MET A 145 23.25 52.51 6.42
C MET A 145 22.54 51.67 7.48
N LEU A 146 21.40 51.05 7.13
CA LEU A 146 20.69 50.14 8.02
C LEU A 146 21.46 48.83 8.26
N ALA A 147 22.17 48.32 7.24
CA ALA A 147 23.00 47.13 7.37
C ALA A 147 24.24 47.39 8.23
N GLU A 148 24.90 48.54 8.06
CA GLU A 148 25.98 49.00 8.95
C GLU A 148 25.48 49.10 10.39
N TRP A 149 24.33 49.74 10.59
CA TRP A 149 23.71 49.85 11.90
C TRP A 149 23.38 48.47 12.52
N LEU A 150 22.82 47.52 11.76
CA LEU A 150 22.53 46.16 12.26
C LEU A 150 23.80 45.44 12.71
N ALA A 151 24.90 45.60 11.98
CA ALA A 151 26.19 45.02 12.34
C ALA A 151 26.78 45.65 13.62
N GLU A 152 26.56 46.96 13.82
CA GLU A 152 27.01 47.69 15.01
C GLU A 152 26.09 47.52 16.23
N ALA A 153 24.81 47.23 16.02
CA ALA A 153 23.79 47.13 17.07
C ALA A 153 23.93 45.89 17.98
N CYS A 154 25.01 45.11 17.84
CA CYS A 154 25.29 43.90 18.62
C CYS A 154 25.44 44.22 20.13
N PRO A 155 24.50 43.81 21.00
CA PRO A 155 24.67 43.96 22.43
C PRO A 155 25.50 42.79 22.98
N GLY A 156 26.81 43.00 23.13
CA GLY A 156 27.74 42.03 23.74
C GLY A 156 28.58 41.23 22.72
N ASP A 157 29.10 40.07 23.14
CA ASP A 157 30.00 39.23 22.32
C ASP A 157 29.26 38.40 21.24
N ASP A 158 27.92 38.38 21.25
CA ASP A 158 27.10 37.62 20.30
C ASP A 158 26.77 38.47 19.06
N LYS A 159 27.52 38.23 17.99
CA LYS A 159 27.38 38.91 16.70
C LYS A 159 26.14 38.49 15.90
N ASP A 160 25.49 37.37 16.27
CA ASP A 160 24.33 36.84 15.54
C ASP A 160 22.99 37.26 16.18
N ALA A 161 23.03 37.81 17.40
CA ALA A 161 21.86 38.30 18.13
C ALA A 161 20.92 39.24 17.33
N PRO A 162 21.39 40.31 16.64
CA PRO A 162 20.50 41.19 15.89
C PRO A 162 19.83 40.47 14.70
N TYR A 163 20.54 39.54 14.04
CA TYR A 163 20.00 38.79 12.90
C TYR A 163 18.96 37.75 13.36
N GLY A 164 19.19 37.10 14.50
CA GLY A 164 18.18 36.23 15.11
C GLY A 164 16.92 37.01 15.56
N LEU A 165 17.09 38.25 16.02
CA LEU A 165 15.96 39.15 16.32
C LEU A 165 15.19 39.52 15.05
N LEU A 166 15.91 39.87 13.97
CA LEU A 166 15.31 40.16 12.66
C LEU A 166 14.46 38.99 12.17
N ALA A 167 14.99 37.76 12.22
CA ALA A 167 14.26 36.57 11.77
C ALA A 167 12.92 36.41 12.51
N ARG A 168 12.92 36.50 13.85
CA ARG A 168 11.69 36.42 14.66
C ARG A 168 10.73 37.58 14.40
N LEU A 169 11.25 38.79 14.19
CA LEU A 169 10.44 39.96 13.85
C LEU A 169 9.76 39.79 12.49
N MET A 170 10.47 39.24 11.50
CA MET A 170 9.88 38.94 10.19
C MET A 170 8.74 37.94 10.29
N ASP A 171 8.90 36.86 11.05
CA ASP A 171 7.80 35.87 11.21
C ASP A 171 6.59 36.49 11.90
N ALA A 172 6.82 37.28 12.95
CA ALA A 172 5.77 38.01 13.65
C ALA A 172 4.98 38.93 12.69
N VAL A 173 5.70 39.69 11.87
CA VAL A 173 5.10 40.64 10.92
C VAL A 173 4.37 39.90 9.80
N VAL A 174 4.98 38.87 9.21
CA VAL A 174 4.36 38.08 8.14
C VAL A 174 3.10 37.37 8.65
N ALA A 175 3.11 36.83 9.87
CA ALA A 175 1.93 36.23 10.48
C ALA A 175 0.78 37.24 10.65
N VAL A 176 1.08 38.46 11.12
CA VAL A 176 0.08 39.53 11.26
C VAL A 176 -0.46 39.98 9.89
N LEU A 177 0.41 40.12 8.89
CA LEU A 177 -0.01 40.51 7.53
C LEU A 177 -0.87 39.42 6.87
N GLY A 178 -0.50 38.15 7.03
CA GLY A 178 -1.25 37.01 6.48
C GLY A 178 -2.62 36.81 7.12
N GLN A 179 -2.76 37.09 8.41
CA GLN A 179 -4.07 37.07 9.09
C GLN A 179 -4.96 38.27 8.72
N GLY A 180 -4.37 39.37 8.25
CA GLY A 180 -5.10 40.61 7.98
C GLY A 180 -5.62 41.32 9.25
N HIS A 181 -5.30 40.82 10.45
CA HIS A 181 -5.63 41.43 11.73
C HIS A 181 -4.51 41.18 12.76
N GLY A 182 -4.54 41.91 13.88
CA GLY A 182 -3.49 41.85 14.90
C GLY A 182 -2.43 42.92 14.72
N ARG A 183 -1.41 42.88 15.59
CA ARG A 183 -0.31 43.83 15.65
C ARG A 183 0.93 43.24 16.34
N VAL A 184 2.09 43.78 16.00
CA VAL A 184 3.37 43.55 16.68
C VAL A 184 3.78 44.83 17.40
N VAL A 185 4.06 44.73 18.70
CA VAL A 185 4.52 45.87 19.51
C VAL A 185 6.04 45.83 19.65
N LEU A 186 6.71 46.91 19.24
CA LEU A 186 8.16 47.08 19.36
C LEU A 186 8.46 47.96 20.58
N VAL A 187 9.24 47.43 21.52
CA VAL A 187 9.60 48.15 22.75
C VAL A 187 11.07 48.55 22.69
N ALA A 188 11.37 49.84 22.72
CA ALA A 188 12.72 50.38 22.72
C ALA A 188 12.82 51.64 23.58
N ASP A 189 14.01 51.89 24.14
CA ASP A 189 14.29 53.14 24.88
C ASP A 189 14.32 54.36 23.94
N ASP A 190 14.67 54.15 22.68
CA ASP A 190 14.74 55.17 21.63
C ASP A 190 13.82 54.80 20.45
N VAL A 191 12.95 55.73 20.06
CA VAL A 191 12.01 55.57 18.95
C VAL A 191 12.70 55.62 17.59
N GLU A 192 13.91 56.16 17.50
CA GLU A 192 14.73 56.02 16.29
C GLU A 192 15.12 54.56 16.06
N GLN A 193 15.41 53.80 17.13
CA GLN A 193 15.67 52.36 17.02
C GLN A 193 14.45 51.63 16.46
N VAL A 194 13.25 52.00 16.92
CA VAL A 194 11.99 51.48 16.36
C VAL A 194 11.90 51.81 14.87
N ALA A 195 12.11 53.06 14.48
CA ALA A 195 12.05 53.48 13.08
C ALA A 195 13.01 52.67 12.20
N ARG A 196 14.26 52.45 12.65
CA ARG A 196 15.26 51.65 11.92
C ARG A 196 14.81 50.20 11.73
N TRP A 197 14.28 49.56 12.78
CA TRP A 197 13.72 48.20 12.67
C TRP A 197 12.53 48.14 11.73
N ILE A 198 11.62 49.12 11.76
CA ILE A 198 10.50 49.21 10.82
C ILE A 198 11.01 49.33 9.38
N ALA A 199 12.07 50.11 9.14
CA ALA A 199 12.67 50.24 7.82
C ALA A 199 13.31 48.94 7.33
N VAL A 200 14.11 48.27 8.17
CA VAL A 200 14.68 46.93 7.87
C VAL A 200 13.58 45.94 7.49
N VAL A 201 12.49 45.87 8.27
CA VAL A 201 11.34 45.02 7.96
C VAL A 201 10.68 45.43 6.63
N SER A 202 10.52 46.74 6.39
CA SER A 202 9.90 47.25 5.17
C SER A 202 10.66 46.82 3.91
N TYR A 203 11.99 46.91 3.93
CA TYR A 203 12.85 46.45 2.83
C TYR A 203 12.89 44.93 2.69
N SER A 204 12.72 44.21 3.80
CA SER A 204 12.70 42.75 3.81
C SER A 204 11.41 42.14 3.26
N LEU A 205 10.37 42.95 3.05
CA LEU A 205 9.08 42.52 2.52
C LEU A 205 8.94 42.84 1.02
N PRO A 206 8.23 42.00 0.25
CA PRO A 206 7.78 42.36 -1.09
C PRO A 206 7.07 43.72 -1.08
N VAL A 207 7.23 44.53 -2.13
CA VAL A 207 6.73 45.92 -2.18
C VAL A 207 5.25 46.02 -1.81
N ALA A 208 4.41 45.15 -2.38
CA ALA A 208 2.98 45.11 -2.08
C ALA A 208 2.66 44.75 -0.62
N ALA A 209 3.49 43.91 0.02
CA ALA A 209 3.34 43.55 1.43
C ALA A 209 3.73 44.71 2.35
N ALA A 210 4.86 45.36 2.07
CA ALA A 210 5.31 46.53 2.84
C ALA A 210 4.33 47.70 2.75
N ALA A 211 3.72 47.93 1.57
CA ALA A 211 2.71 48.97 1.39
C ALA A 211 1.45 48.74 2.26
N ARG A 212 1.15 47.50 2.65
CA ARG A 212 0.05 47.15 3.57
C ARG A 212 0.46 47.16 5.04
N MET A 213 1.76 47.27 5.32
CA MET A 213 2.29 47.30 6.68
C MET A 213 2.18 48.72 7.26
N SER A 214 0.97 49.08 7.73
CA SER A 214 0.80 50.30 8.54
C SER A 214 1.64 50.23 9.82
N PHE A 215 2.23 51.35 10.22
CA PHE A 215 3.07 51.39 11.41
C PHE A 215 2.98 52.73 12.14
N VAL A 216 3.39 52.74 13.40
CA VAL A 216 3.63 53.96 14.18
C VAL A 216 4.87 53.77 15.05
N THR A 217 5.80 54.73 15.06
CA THR A 217 7.08 54.61 15.81
C THR A 217 6.93 54.84 17.32
N TYR A 218 5.87 55.53 17.74
CA TYR A 218 5.54 55.76 19.15
C TYR A 218 4.03 55.84 19.38
N SER A 219 3.52 55.07 20.33
CA SER A 219 2.17 55.23 20.87
C SER A 219 2.20 55.10 22.39
N ALA A 220 1.51 56.02 23.08
CA ALA A 220 1.24 55.91 24.52
C ALA A 220 0.14 54.89 24.85
N ASP A 221 -0.53 54.33 23.84
CA ASP A 221 -1.53 53.28 23.95
C ASP A 221 -1.29 52.23 22.84
N PRO A 222 -0.29 51.35 23.00
CA PRO A 222 0.06 50.37 21.97
C PRO A 222 -1.06 49.33 21.72
N GLY A 223 -1.89 49.06 22.74
CA GLY A 223 -3.03 48.15 22.63
C GLY A 223 -4.21 48.73 21.84
N GLY A 224 -4.40 50.05 21.90
CA GLY A 224 -5.48 50.77 21.20
C GLY A 224 -5.12 51.28 19.80
N ALA A 225 -3.85 51.28 19.39
CA ALA A 225 -3.42 51.75 18.06
C ALA A 225 -4.14 51.02 16.90
N ALA A 226 -4.25 51.64 15.72
CA ALA A 226 -4.86 50.96 14.56
C ALA A 226 -3.84 50.19 13.71
N GLN A 227 -2.55 50.52 13.90
CA GLN A 227 -1.46 50.09 13.04
C GLN A 227 -0.99 48.66 13.33
N ARG A 228 -0.37 48.02 12.33
CA ARG A 228 0.16 46.65 12.43
C ARG A 228 1.45 46.57 13.21
N LEU A 229 2.31 47.55 13.08
CA LEU A 229 3.58 47.61 13.78
C LEU A 229 3.61 48.86 14.66
N VAL A 230 3.73 48.67 15.98
CA VAL A 230 3.48 49.73 16.95
C VAL A 230 4.68 49.86 17.88
N GLY A 231 5.40 50.96 17.76
CA GLY A 231 6.48 51.33 18.67
C GLY A 231 5.96 51.91 19.98
N THR A 232 6.66 51.63 21.06
CA THR A 232 6.38 52.19 22.39
C THR A 232 7.65 52.23 23.23
N THR A 233 7.64 53.07 24.26
CA THR A 233 8.69 53.11 25.27
C THR A 233 8.44 52.07 26.38
N PRO A 234 9.46 51.63 27.13
CA PRO A 234 9.31 50.56 28.12
C PRO A 234 8.40 50.92 29.31
N ASP A 235 8.36 52.19 29.70
CA ASP A 235 7.49 52.70 30.77
C ASP A 235 6.00 52.68 30.38
N VAL A 236 5.70 53.02 29.13
CA VAL A 236 4.36 52.87 28.53
C VAL A 236 4.01 51.38 28.47
N TRP A 237 4.90 50.53 27.95
CA TRP A 237 4.66 49.10 27.82
C TRP A 237 4.42 48.42 29.18
N ALA A 238 5.22 48.76 30.19
CA ALA A 238 5.06 48.25 31.55
C ALA A 238 3.67 48.56 32.12
N SER A 239 3.10 49.71 31.77
CA SER A 239 1.74 50.12 32.18
C SER A 239 0.64 49.40 31.37
N ALA A 240 0.88 49.17 30.08
CA ALA A 240 -0.09 48.59 29.15
C ALA A 240 -0.18 47.05 29.24
N GLN A 241 0.93 46.35 29.47
CA GLN A 241 1.01 44.88 29.46
C GLN A 241 0.12 44.22 30.53
N HIS A 242 -0.16 44.92 31.64
CA HIS A 242 -1.04 44.42 32.70
C HIS A 242 -2.52 44.32 32.27
N HIS A 243 -2.89 44.94 31.16
CA HIS A 243 -4.27 45.06 30.69
C HIS A 243 -4.55 44.24 29.41
N THR A 244 -3.52 43.65 28.76
CA THR A 244 -3.69 43.01 27.45
C THR A 244 -2.86 41.74 27.30
N THR A 245 -3.51 40.56 27.32
CA THR A 245 -2.84 39.24 27.33
C THR A 245 -2.56 38.66 25.92
N ALA A 246 -2.98 39.33 24.84
CA ALA A 246 -2.97 38.77 23.48
C ALA A 246 -2.12 39.55 22.46
N LEU A 247 -1.25 40.45 22.89
CA LEU A 247 -0.37 41.22 22.00
C LEU A 247 0.97 40.51 21.81
N LEU A 248 1.43 40.40 20.56
CA LEU A 248 2.77 39.95 20.25
C LEU A 248 3.74 41.13 20.45
N SER A 249 4.65 41.02 21.41
CA SER A 249 5.62 42.07 21.73
C SER A 249 7.06 41.61 21.54
N ILE A 250 7.89 42.48 20.99
CA ILE A 250 9.33 42.27 20.82
C ILE A 250 10.07 43.39 21.53
N ASP A 251 10.83 43.01 22.55
CA ASP A 251 11.69 43.94 23.29
C ASP A 251 13.05 44.06 22.59
N LEU A 252 13.27 45.21 21.96
CA LEU A 252 14.46 45.50 21.15
C LEU A 252 15.71 45.71 22.02
N ARG A 253 15.55 45.83 23.35
CA ARG A 253 16.66 45.95 24.31
C ARG A 253 17.32 44.61 24.62
N HIS A 254 16.59 43.50 24.42
CA HIS A 254 17.01 42.16 24.82
C HIS A 254 17.36 41.28 23.61
N ALA A 255 18.05 41.82 22.60
CA ALA A 255 18.43 41.04 21.41
C ALA A 255 19.20 39.74 21.77
N ALA A 256 19.92 39.72 22.90
CA ALA A 256 20.68 38.57 23.41
C ALA A 256 20.00 37.78 24.58
N GLY A 257 18.77 38.11 24.97
CA GLY A 257 18.20 37.77 26.28
C GLY A 257 17.13 36.67 26.32
N GLY A 258 17.32 35.57 25.60
CA GLY A 258 16.45 34.39 25.65
C GLY A 258 17.25 33.10 25.85
N ALA A 259 17.94 32.98 26.99
CA ALA A 259 18.62 31.75 27.38
C ALA A 259 17.58 30.64 27.63
N GLY A 260 17.22 29.89 26.59
CA GLY A 260 16.28 28.78 26.75
C GLY A 260 15.65 28.15 25.52
N THR A 261 16.10 28.39 24.30
CA THR A 261 15.87 27.51 23.12
C THR A 261 16.76 28.03 22.01
N SER A 262 17.42 27.14 21.27
CA SER A 262 18.29 27.42 20.12
C SER A 262 17.76 28.60 19.29
N ALA A 263 18.57 29.63 19.02
CA ALA A 263 18.14 30.83 18.29
C ALA A 263 17.49 30.51 16.92
N GLU A 264 17.85 29.38 16.31
CA GLU A 264 17.28 28.85 15.07
C GLU A 264 15.93 28.13 15.24
N ALA A 265 15.55 27.70 16.44
CA ALA A 265 14.46 26.72 16.65
C ALA A 265 13.03 27.30 16.61
N GLY A 266 12.87 28.62 16.41
CA GLY A 266 11.55 29.27 16.45
C GLY A 266 11.19 30.14 15.26
N ALA A 267 12.15 30.47 14.39
CA ALA A 267 11.92 31.35 13.26
C ALA A 267 11.78 30.58 11.94
N GLY A 268 10.91 31.07 11.05
CA GLY A 268 10.61 30.49 9.74
C GLY A 268 11.79 30.61 8.78
N ARG A 269 11.72 29.88 7.66
CA ARG A 269 12.80 29.88 6.66
C ARG A 269 12.94 31.26 6.02
N PHE A 270 11.84 31.94 5.73
CA PHE A 270 11.84 33.29 5.19
C PHE A 270 12.56 34.28 6.10
N GLY A 271 12.20 34.31 7.40
CA GLY A 271 12.82 35.19 8.38
C GLY A 271 14.34 34.99 8.46
N TRP A 272 14.80 33.74 8.48
CA TRP A 272 16.22 33.43 8.50
C TRP A 272 16.95 33.75 7.19
N THR A 273 16.33 33.52 6.03
CA THR A 273 16.92 33.89 4.74
C THR A 273 17.07 35.39 4.62
N VAL A 274 16.07 36.18 5.04
CA VAL A 274 16.16 37.64 5.14
C VAL A 274 17.31 38.04 6.05
N ALA A 275 17.38 37.47 7.27
CA ALA A 275 18.43 37.80 8.23
C ALA A 275 19.84 37.54 7.68
N ARG A 276 20.03 36.42 6.97
CA ARG A 276 21.28 36.10 6.27
C ARG A 276 21.59 37.07 5.13
N CYS A 277 20.59 37.52 4.38
CA CYS A 277 20.80 38.52 3.32
C CYS A 277 21.29 39.84 3.93
N TRP A 278 20.69 40.31 5.03
CA TRP A 278 21.17 41.50 5.74
C TRP A 278 22.58 41.31 6.32
N GLN A 279 22.85 40.15 6.92
CA GLN A 279 24.18 39.83 7.47
C GLN A 279 25.28 39.85 6.38
N ALA A 280 24.95 39.38 5.18
CA ALA A 280 25.86 39.34 4.04
C ALA A 280 25.83 40.62 3.18
N GLN A 281 24.98 41.60 3.51
CA GLN A 281 24.67 42.76 2.67
C GLN A 281 24.26 42.37 1.23
N ASP A 282 23.54 41.26 1.11
CA ASP A 282 23.05 40.68 -0.14
C ASP A 282 21.65 41.22 -0.47
N PHE A 283 21.60 42.50 -0.86
CA PHE A 283 20.35 43.16 -1.24
C PHE A 283 19.73 42.56 -2.51
N ALA A 284 20.55 42.08 -3.44
CA ALA A 284 20.07 41.32 -4.60
C ALA A 284 19.33 40.03 -4.19
N GLY A 285 19.71 39.41 -3.07
CA GLY A 285 18.97 38.31 -2.46
C GLY A 285 17.60 38.71 -1.92
N LEU A 286 17.49 39.89 -1.30
CA LEU A 286 16.19 40.43 -0.86
C LEU A 286 15.28 40.76 -2.06
N ASP A 287 15.84 41.32 -3.12
CA ASP A 287 15.10 41.59 -4.36
C ASP A 287 14.62 40.28 -5.01
N ALA A 288 15.47 39.25 -5.04
CA ALA A 288 15.10 37.93 -5.53
C ALA A 288 13.97 37.30 -4.70
N LEU A 289 13.99 37.43 -3.37
CA LEU A 289 12.87 36.99 -2.53
C LEU A 289 11.57 37.75 -2.87
N GLY A 290 11.69 39.06 -3.10
CA GLY A 290 10.58 39.90 -3.53
C GLY A 290 9.98 39.45 -4.87
N GLU A 291 10.83 39.18 -5.87
CA GLU A 291 10.43 38.68 -7.18
C GLU A 291 9.77 37.30 -7.09
N LEU A 292 10.35 36.37 -6.33
CA LEU A 292 9.81 35.02 -6.16
C LEU A 292 8.47 35.01 -5.42
N ALA A 293 8.25 35.94 -4.49
CA ALA A 293 6.96 36.09 -3.82
C ALA A 293 5.84 36.53 -4.79
N LEU A 294 6.16 37.16 -5.92
CA LEU A 294 5.18 37.56 -6.94
C LEU A 294 4.60 36.39 -7.74
N LEU A 295 5.09 35.16 -7.55
CA LEU A 295 4.48 33.97 -8.14
C LEU A 295 3.06 33.72 -7.58
N GLU A 296 2.78 34.16 -6.34
CA GLU A 296 1.45 34.13 -5.72
C GLU A 296 1.10 35.52 -5.12
N PRO A 297 0.86 36.56 -5.96
CA PRO A 297 0.86 37.97 -5.53
C PRO A 297 -0.30 38.35 -4.60
N ASP A 298 -1.40 37.60 -4.66
CA ASP A 298 -2.59 37.82 -3.82
C ASP A 298 -2.43 37.26 -2.39
N ARG A 299 -1.33 36.55 -2.11
CA ARG A 299 -1.09 35.85 -0.84
C ARG A 299 0.21 36.30 -0.20
N VAL A 300 0.09 36.92 0.98
CA VAL A 300 1.24 37.23 1.84
C VAL A 300 1.04 36.50 3.15
N ASP A 301 1.04 35.17 3.04
CA ASP A 301 1.03 34.26 4.17
C ASP A 301 2.43 33.67 4.38
N PRO A 302 2.76 33.21 5.61
CA PRO A 302 4.07 32.65 5.91
C PRO A 302 4.52 31.53 4.96
N GLY A 303 3.59 30.67 4.53
CA GLY A 303 3.91 29.51 3.70
C GLY A 303 4.41 29.91 2.30
N VAL A 304 3.82 30.94 1.69
CA VAL A 304 4.25 31.45 0.37
C VAL A 304 5.66 32.06 0.45
N LEU A 305 5.94 32.82 1.51
CA LEU A 305 7.25 33.46 1.68
C LEU A 305 8.33 32.43 2.05
N ASP A 306 8.01 31.44 2.88
CA ASP A 306 8.92 30.32 3.19
C ASP A 306 9.26 29.50 1.94
N GLN A 307 8.28 29.30 1.06
CA GLN A 307 8.48 28.66 -0.23
C GLN A 307 9.39 29.46 -1.17
N ALA A 308 9.22 30.78 -1.25
CA ALA A 308 10.12 31.66 -2.01
C ALA A 308 11.56 31.59 -1.47
N ALA A 309 11.72 31.57 -0.14
CA ALA A 309 13.01 31.41 0.51
C ALA A 309 13.63 30.02 0.27
N GLY A 310 12.82 28.95 0.27
CA GLY A 310 13.25 27.60 -0.10
C GLY A 310 13.73 27.52 -1.55
N LEU A 311 13.02 28.14 -2.48
CA LEU A 311 13.41 28.20 -3.88
C LEU A 311 14.73 28.98 -4.09
N LEU A 312 14.89 30.13 -3.42
CA LEU A 312 16.15 30.88 -3.47
C LEU A 312 17.32 30.07 -2.90
N ALA A 313 17.11 29.37 -1.79
CA ALA A 313 18.12 28.52 -1.17
C ALA A 313 18.52 27.35 -2.09
N LEU A 314 17.57 26.72 -2.80
CA LEU A 314 17.85 25.72 -3.83
C LEU A 314 18.68 26.30 -5.00
N CYS A 315 18.35 27.50 -5.48
CA CYS A 315 19.12 28.18 -6.54
C CYS A 315 20.57 28.46 -6.11
N ARG A 316 20.79 28.66 -4.81
CA ARG A 316 22.12 28.89 -4.22
C ARG A 316 22.87 27.59 -3.87
N GLY A 317 22.25 26.43 -4.04
CA GLY A 317 22.83 25.14 -3.70
C GLY A 317 22.96 24.90 -2.20
N ASP A 318 22.05 25.46 -1.39
CA ASP A 318 22.02 25.23 0.05
C ASP A 318 21.67 23.77 0.36
N ALA A 319 22.59 23.05 1.02
CA ALA A 319 22.40 21.65 1.39
C ALA A 319 21.47 21.45 2.60
N ALA A 320 21.04 22.53 3.27
CA ALA A 320 20.15 22.48 4.43
C ALA A 320 18.65 22.38 4.07
N ILE A 321 18.30 22.23 2.79
CA ILE A 321 16.92 22.03 2.32
C ILE A 321 16.43 20.63 2.70
N SER A 322 15.30 20.56 3.38
CA SER A 322 14.59 19.31 3.65
C SER A 322 13.84 18.80 2.43
N ALA A 323 13.56 17.50 2.38
CA ALA A 323 12.78 16.90 1.29
C ALA A 323 11.35 17.46 1.19
N GLU A 324 10.76 17.90 2.31
CA GLU A 324 9.43 18.53 2.33
C GLU A 324 9.45 19.92 1.70
N GLU A 325 10.44 20.76 2.04
CA GLU A 325 10.65 22.06 1.41
C GLU A 325 10.91 21.90 -0.09
N GLU A 326 11.72 20.91 -0.48
CA GLU A 326 11.99 20.63 -1.89
C GLU A 326 10.72 20.22 -2.66
N ALA A 327 9.89 19.35 -2.08
CA ALA A 327 8.62 18.97 -2.68
C ALA A 327 7.64 20.15 -2.79
N ALA A 328 7.60 21.03 -1.79
CA ALA A 328 6.80 22.25 -1.83
C ALA A 328 7.24 23.19 -2.96
N VAL A 329 8.55 23.37 -3.14
CA VAL A 329 9.12 24.16 -4.24
C VAL A 329 8.81 23.52 -5.59
N ALA A 330 8.97 22.20 -5.73
CA ALA A 330 8.59 21.49 -6.96
C ALA A 330 7.12 21.71 -7.34
N GLY A 331 6.23 21.76 -6.35
CA GLY A 331 4.81 22.09 -6.54
C GLY A 331 4.58 23.48 -7.13
N ILE A 332 5.34 24.48 -6.70
CA ILE A 332 5.26 25.86 -7.24
C ILE A 332 5.76 25.90 -8.67
N LEU A 333 6.92 25.30 -8.94
CA LEU A 333 7.51 25.25 -10.28
C LEU A 333 6.58 24.56 -11.28
N THR A 334 5.90 23.50 -10.84
CA THR A 334 4.89 22.80 -11.66
C THR A 334 3.66 23.67 -11.92
N ARG A 335 3.14 24.38 -10.91
CA ARG A 335 1.96 25.25 -11.04
C ARG A 335 2.22 26.51 -11.86
N HIS A 336 3.38 27.13 -11.67
CA HIS A 336 3.68 28.48 -12.14
C HIS A 336 4.82 28.53 -13.17
N GLY A 337 5.22 27.40 -13.76
CA GLY A 337 6.48 27.31 -14.50
C GLY A 337 6.73 28.34 -15.61
N ARG A 338 5.68 28.92 -16.21
CA ARG A 338 5.79 30.02 -17.19
C ARG A 338 6.03 31.40 -16.59
N ALA A 339 5.61 31.60 -15.34
CA ALA A 339 5.79 32.84 -14.59
C ALA A 339 7.10 32.85 -13.78
N VAL A 340 7.76 31.69 -13.63
CA VAL A 340 9.06 31.57 -12.96
C VAL A 340 10.14 32.29 -13.78
N PRO A 341 10.91 33.20 -13.16
CA PRO A 341 12.00 33.92 -13.84
C PRO A 341 13.05 32.98 -14.48
N GLU A 342 13.62 33.38 -15.62
CA GLU A 342 14.58 32.55 -16.36
C GLU A 342 15.83 32.20 -15.52
N TRP A 343 16.27 33.13 -14.67
CA TRP A 343 17.46 32.93 -13.83
C TRP A 343 17.28 31.77 -12.84
N VAL A 344 16.06 31.53 -12.35
CA VAL A 344 15.74 30.44 -11.42
C VAL A 344 16.05 29.10 -12.05
N TRP A 345 15.57 28.88 -13.28
CA TRP A 345 15.82 27.64 -14.01
C TRP A 345 17.30 27.43 -14.28
N ARG A 346 18.01 28.48 -14.73
CA ARG A 346 19.45 28.42 -14.98
C ARG A 346 20.23 27.95 -13.75
N ASP A 347 19.85 28.42 -12.56
CA ASP A 347 20.57 28.14 -11.32
C ASP A 347 20.16 26.78 -10.73
N LEU A 348 18.87 26.39 -10.80
CA LEU A 348 18.40 25.06 -10.42
C LEU A 348 19.02 23.92 -11.25
N VAL A 349 19.24 24.14 -12.55
CA VAL A 349 19.85 23.14 -13.44
C VAL A 349 21.22 22.69 -12.95
N ARG A 350 21.98 23.57 -12.28
CA ARG A 350 23.30 23.21 -11.71
C ARG A 350 23.19 22.22 -10.55
N GLY A 351 22.06 22.21 -9.85
CA GLY A 351 21.78 21.34 -8.70
C GLY A 351 21.18 19.97 -9.06
N VAL A 352 20.85 19.72 -10.33
CA VAL A 352 20.17 18.49 -10.79
C VAL A 352 20.78 17.17 -10.26
N PRO A 353 22.11 17.02 -10.09
CA PRO A 353 22.68 15.81 -9.54
C PRO A 353 22.28 15.51 -8.07
N SER A 354 21.92 16.52 -7.29
CA SER A 354 21.65 16.41 -5.84
C SER A 354 20.18 16.57 -5.44
N ILE A 355 19.33 17.10 -6.32
CA ILE A 355 17.89 17.30 -6.04
C ILE A 355 17.12 15.97 -5.89
N GLY A 356 16.02 16.00 -5.15
CA GLY A 356 15.03 14.95 -4.99
C GLY A 356 14.15 14.73 -6.22
N PHE A 357 13.26 13.74 -6.11
CA PHE A 357 12.47 13.22 -7.22
C PHE A 357 11.51 14.25 -7.81
N ASP A 358 10.71 14.91 -6.97
CA ASP A 358 9.66 15.84 -7.42
C ASP A 358 10.25 17.06 -8.13
N LEU A 359 11.35 17.60 -7.62
CA LEU A 359 12.04 18.73 -8.22
C LEU A 359 12.70 18.33 -9.56
N ALA A 360 13.28 17.13 -9.64
CA ALA A 360 13.82 16.61 -10.90
C ALA A 360 12.72 16.50 -11.98
N LEU A 361 11.50 16.07 -11.61
CA LEU A 361 10.36 16.03 -12.53
C LEU A 361 9.91 17.44 -12.97
N ALA A 362 9.79 18.39 -12.04
CA ALA A 362 9.38 19.75 -12.36
C ALA A 362 10.35 20.43 -13.35
N ILE A 363 11.68 20.26 -13.14
CA ILE A 363 12.70 20.78 -14.06
C ILE A 363 12.69 20.02 -15.39
N HIS A 364 12.43 18.70 -15.38
CA HIS A 364 12.31 17.92 -16.60
C HIS A 364 11.19 18.44 -17.51
N ASP A 365 10.00 18.69 -16.96
CA ASP A 365 8.84 19.16 -17.71
C ASP A 365 9.10 20.54 -18.33
N TRP A 366 9.65 21.47 -17.54
CA TRP A 366 10.09 22.78 -18.05
C TRP A 366 11.14 22.65 -19.15
N ALA A 367 12.19 21.84 -18.93
CA ALA A 367 13.29 21.68 -19.89
C ALA A 367 12.81 21.08 -21.21
N ARG A 368 11.83 20.17 -21.16
CA ARG A 368 11.18 19.60 -22.34
C ARG A 368 10.40 20.68 -23.10
N ASP A 369 9.60 21.49 -22.42
CA ASP A 369 8.83 22.58 -23.03
C ASP A 369 9.73 23.67 -23.63
N ALA A 370 10.86 23.96 -22.98
CA ALA A 370 11.87 24.90 -23.45
C ALA A 370 12.78 24.33 -24.56
N GLY A 371 12.69 23.03 -24.88
CA GLY A 371 13.54 22.37 -25.87
C GLY A 371 14.98 22.08 -25.40
N ALA A 372 15.28 22.23 -24.11
CA ALA A 372 16.57 21.96 -23.49
C ALA A 372 16.79 20.45 -23.25
N ARG A 373 17.04 19.70 -24.34
CA ARG A 373 17.10 18.22 -24.33
C ARG A 373 18.14 17.64 -23.36
N ASP A 374 19.31 18.27 -23.22
CA ASP A 374 20.37 17.78 -22.35
C ASP A 374 19.97 17.87 -20.88
N VAL A 375 19.34 18.98 -20.48
CA VAL A 375 18.81 19.19 -19.12
C VAL A 375 17.67 18.22 -18.84
N ALA A 376 16.73 18.07 -19.77
CA ALA A 376 15.64 17.11 -19.64
C ALA A 376 16.18 15.67 -19.47
N GLY A 377 17.23 15.31 -20.21
CA GLY A 377 17.93 14.03 -20.08
C GLY A 377 18.60 13.83 -18.72
N GLN A 378 19.28 14.86 -18.19
CA GLN A 378 19.89 14.82 -16.86
C GLN A 378 18.84 14.65 -15.75
N CYS A 379 17.72 15.36 -15.85
CA CYS A 379 16.62 15.27 -14.88
C CYS A 379 15.94 13.89 -14.93
N ALA A 380 15.71 13.36 -16.13
CA ALA A 380 15.18 12.00 -16.29
C ALA A 380 16.13 10.96 -15.70
N LEU A 381 17.44 11.07 -15.96
CA LEU A 381 18.45 10.19 -15.37
C LEU A 381 18.41 10.26 -13.83
N ARG A 382 18.36 11.47 -13.26
CA ARG A 382 18.27 11.66 -11.80
C ARG A 382 17.03 10.98 -11.22
N ALA A 383 15.85 11.21 -11.83
CA ALA A 383 14.60 10.58 -11.41
C ALA A 383 14.67 9.05 -11.50
N THR A 384 15.28 8.51 -12.56
CA THR A 384 15.51 7.06 -12.69
C THR A 384 16.43 6.51 -11.60
N VAL A 385 17.55 7.19 -11.30
CA VAL A 385 18.47 6.76 -10.23
C VAL A 385 17.77 6.74 -8.88
N ILE A 386 16.99 7.77 -8.55
CA ILE A 386 16.19 7.77 -7.30
C ILE A 386 15.19 6.62 -7.30
N ALA A 387 14.47 6.40 -8.40
CA ALA A 387 13.50 5.32 -8.52
C ALA A 387 14.13 3.92 -8.45
N LEU A 388 15.40 3.74 -8.83
CA LEU A 388 16.12 2.48 -8.61
C LEU A 388 16.32 2.21 -7.12
N SER A 389 16.68 3.23 -6.34
CA SER A 389 16.92 3.12 -4.89
C SER A 389 15.69 3.21 -3.99
N ASP A 390 14.63 3.90 -4.44
CA ASP A 390 13.41 4.16 -3.67
C ASP A 390 12.18 3.57 -4.41
N PRO A 391 11.63 2.45 -3.92
CA PRO A 391 10.45 1.84 -4.52
C PRO A 391 9.20 2.72 -4.50
N SER A 392 9.09 3.68 -3.56
CA SER A 392 7.86 4.48 -3.36
C SER A 392 7.56 5.44 -4.51
N VAL A 393 8.57 5.82 -5.29
CA VAL A 393 8.44 6.78 -6.40
C VAL A 393 8.32 6.13 -7.78
N ARG A 394 8.52 4.80 -7.90
CA ARG A 394 8.59 4.11 -9.21
C ARG A 394 7.32 4.22 -10.05
N ASP A 395 6.16 4.08 -9.42
CA ASP A 395 4.87 4.15 -10.12
C ASP A 395 4.57 5.57 -10.62
N ARG A 396 5.28 6.57 -10.08
CA ARG A 396 5.20 7.98 -10.48
C ARG A 396 6.23 8.33 -11.55
N LEU A 397 7.21 7.46 -11.85
CA LEU A 397 8.23 7.70 -12.86
C LEU A 397 7.60 7.61 -14.25
N PRO A 398 7.54 8.72 -15.01
CA PRO A 398 7.03 8.71 -16.37
C PRO A 398 7.97 7.94 -17.32
N ALA A 399 7.42 7.47 -18.45
CA ALA A 399 8.20 6.77 -19.46
C ALA A 399 9.06 7.76 -20.25
N TYR A 400 10.38 7.73 -20.01
CA TYR A 400 11.36 8.56 -20.71
C TYR A 400 12.35 7.71 -21.51
N ALA A 401 12.67 8.14 -22.72
CA ALA A 401 13.87 7.65 -23.40
C ALA A 401 15.06 8.48 -22.93
N LEU A 402 15.99 7.87 -22.20
CA LEU A 402 17.24 8.55 -21.83
C LEU A 402 18.12 8.73 -23.08
N PRO A 403 18.92 9.82 -23.15
CA PRO A 403 19.95 9.96 -24.16
C PRO A 403 20.95 8.80 -24.07
N ALA A 404 21.43 8.30 -25.21
CA ALA A 404 22.32 7.12 -25.25
C ALA A 404 23.59 7.27 -24.38
N GLY A 405 24.13 8.50 -24.25
CA GLY A 405 25.30 8.79 -23.41
C GLY A 405 25.05 8.72 -21.89
N SER A 406 23.79 8.63 -21.46
CA SER A 406 23.42 8.51 -20.04
C SER A 406 23.42 7.06 -19.54
N HIS A 407 23.48 6.08 -20.45
CA HIS A 407 23.39 4.66 -20.10
C HIS A 407 24.63 4.18 -19.33
N ASP A 408 25.81 4.68 -19.65
CA ASP A 408 27.08 4.30 -19.02
C ASP A 408 27.12 4.66 -17.52
N GLY A 409 26.50 5.78 -17.14
CA GLY A 409 26.37 6.20 -15.75
C GLY A 409 25.27 5.46 -14.98
N LEU A 410 24.28 4.90 -15.69
CA LEU A 410 23.14 4.21 -15.10
C LEU A 410 23.45 2.73 -14.79
N ALA A 411 24.28 2.08 -15.61
CA ALA A 411 24.60 0.66 -15.45
C ALA A 411 25.11 0.28 -14.04
N PRO A 412 26.06 1.00 -13.41
CA PRO A 412 26.50 0.68 -12.05
C PRO A 412 25.38 0.81 -11.00
N GLN A 413 24.47 1.77 -11.18
CA GLN A 413 23.33 1.98 -10.28
C GLN A 413 22.30 0.86 -10.42
N VAL A 414 22.05 0.39 -11.65
CA VAL A 414 21.19 -0.77 -11.91
C VAL A 414 21.77 -2.03 -11.28
N SER A 415 23.06 -2.32 -11.50
CA SER A 415 23.72 -3.49 -10.89
C SER A 415 23.71 -3.43 -9.36
N ALA A 416 23.94 -2.25 -8.77
CA ALA A 416 23.85 -2.06 -7.32
C ALA A 416 22.42 -2.26 -6.78
N ALA A 417 21.41 -1.69 -7.45
CA ALA A 417 20.01 -1.86 -7.06
C ALA A 417 19.53 -3.31 -7.20
N LEU A 418 19.97 -4.03 -8.25
CA LEU A 418 19.68 -5.45 -8.42
C LEU A 418 20.32 -6.30 -7.32
N ALA A 419 21.58 -6.02 -6.97
CA ALA A 419 22.26 -6.72 -5.89
C ALA A 419 21.62 -6.43 -4.51
N ALA A 420 21.11 -5.22 -4.30
CA ALA A 420 20.45 -4.81 -3.06
C ALA A 420 18.98 -5.27 -2.95
N ALA A 421 18.37 -5.73 -4.05
CA ALA A 421 16.97 -6.14 -4.05
C ALA A 421 16.75 -7.29 -3.05
N PRO A 422 15.83 -7.18 -2.07
CA PRO A 422 15.60 -8.19 -1.04
C PRO A 422 14.94 -9.47 -1.56
N ASP A 423 14.16 -9.40 -2.64
CA ASP A 423 13.43 -10.53 -3.20
C ASP A 423 13.34 -10.46 -4.74
N LEU A 424 12.82 -11.54 -5.35
CA LEU A 424 12.68 -11.66 -6.80
C LEU A 424 11.73 -10.61 -7.42
N THR A 425 10.66 -10.23 -6.71
CA THR A 425 9.69 -9.24 -7.19
C THR A 425 10.35 -7.88 -7.31
N GLU A 426 11.12 -7.52 -6.30
CA GLU A 426 11.85 -6.26 -6.25
C GLU A 426 12.99 -6.22 -7.28
N ALA A 427 13.72 -7.31 -7.46
CA ALA A 427 14.72 -7.43 -8.52
C ALA A 427 14.09 -7.21 -9.90
N VAL A 428 12.92 -7.80 -10.17
CA VAL A 428 12.20 -7.60 -11.44
C VAL A 428 11.71 -6.16 -11.61
N ARG A 429 11.24 -5.50 -10.54
CA ARG A 429 10.86 -4.07 -10.60
C ARG A 429 12.05 -3.19 -10.96
N VAL A 430 13.23 -3.48 -10.42
CA VAL A 430 14.48 -2.80 -10.80
C VAL A 430 14.78 -3.03 -12.29
N VAL A 431 14.67 -4.27 -12.80
CA VAL A 431 14.83 -4.55 -14.23
C VAL A 431 13.80 -3.79 -15.08
N ALA A 432 12.56 -3.67 -14.63
CA ALA A 432 11.51 -2.94 -15.34
C ALA A 432 11.80 -1.44 -15.44
N VAL A 433 12.26 -0.81 -14.35
CA VAL A 433 12.70 0.60 -14.34
C VAL A 433 13.88 0.78 -15.30
N ALA A 434 14.89 -0.10 -15.23
CA ALA A 434 16.06 -0.06 -16.09
C ALA A 434 15.72 -0.24 -17.59
N ALA A 435 14.80 -1.16 -17.89
CA ALA A 435 14.31 -1.39 -19.25
C ALA A 435 13.52 -0.19 -19.79
N GLY A 436 12.67 0.43 -18.96
CA GLY A 436 11.94 1.66 -19.32
C GLY A 436 12.88 2.83 -19.65
N ALA A 437 14.02 2.90 -18.96
CA ALA A 437 15.06 3.90 -19.18
C ALA A 437 16.05 3.57 -20.31
N GLY A 438 15.93 2.40 -20.96
CA GLY A 438 16.83 1.95 -22.04
C GLY A 438 18.17 1.35 -21.58
N ALA A 439 18.38 1.14 -20.28
CA ALA A 439 19.59 0.55 -19.70
C ALA A 439 19.33 -0.88 -19.21
N VAL A 440 19.03 -1.79 -20.13
CA VAL A 440 18.69 -3.18 -19.80
C VAL A 440 19.91 -3.89 -19.17
N PRO A 441 19.78 -4.46 -17.96
CA PRO A 441 20.87 -5.20 -17.32
C PRO A 441 21.25 -6.45 -18.12
N SER A 442 22.46 -6.95 -17.92
CA SER A 442 22.91 -8.13 -18.68
C SER A 442 22.08 -9.37 -18.30
N PRO A 443 21.78 -10.28 -19.25
CA PRO A 443 21.11 -11.55 -18.94
C PRO A 443 21.80 -12.37 -17.85
N ALA A 444 23.14 -12.29 -17.78
CA ALA A 444 23.93 -12.98 -16.78
C ALA A 444 23.69 -12.44 -15.37
N GLU A 445 23.61 -11.12 -15.19
CA GLU A 445 23.31 -10.49 -13.90
C GLU A 445 21.90 -10.85 -13.42
N VAL A 446 20.90 -10.77 -14.31
CA VAL A 446 19.52 -11.15 -13.97
C VAL A 446 19.44 -12.62 -13.55
N THR A 447 20.15 -13.50 -14.26
CA THR A 447 20.22 -14.93 -13.92
C THR A 447 20.86 -15.16 -12.56
N ALA A 448 21.97 -14.47 -12.25
CA ALA A 448 22.69 -14.62 -10.99
C ALA A 448 21.85 -14.16 -9.79
N VAL A 449 21.24 -12.97 -9.86
CA VAL A 449 20.39 -12.44 -8.79
C VAL A 449 19.16 -13.32 -8.60
N ALA A 450 18.53 -13.77 -9.68
CA ALA A 450 17.37 -14.67 -9.61
C ALA A 450 17.72 -16.01 -8.94
N ALA A 451 18.91 -16.56 -9.22
CA ALA A 451 19.39 -17.77 -8.57
C ALA A 451 19.62 -17.56 -7.06
N GLU A 452 20.30 -16.48 -6.68
CA GLU A 452 20.59 -16.16 -5.28
C GLU A 452 19.30 -15.96 -4.45
N ARG A 453 18.30 -15.24 -4.99
CA ARG A 453 17.02 -15.01 -4.31
C ARG A 453 16.15 -16.26 -4.23
N ALA A 454 16.17 -17.10 -5.25
CA ALA A 454 15.48 -18.38 -5.20
C ALA A 454 16.15 -19.38 -4.23
N GLU A 455 17.48 -19.38 -4.15
CA GLU A 455 18.25 -20.25 -3.24
C GLU A 455 17.98 -19.94 -1.77
N THR A 456 17.79 -18.66 -1.44
CA THR A 456 17.54 -18.15 -0.08
C THR A 456 16.06 -18.15 0.33
N GLY A 457 15.15 -18.47 -0.59
CA GLY A 457 13.71 -18.53 -0.32
C GLY A 457 12.96 -17.20 -0.46
N ALA A 458 13.65 -16.11 -0.85
CA ALA A 458 13.07 -14.80 -1.07
C ALA A 458 12.47 -14.66 -2.48
N ALA A 459 11.53 -15.56 -2.82
CA ALA A 459 10.96 -15.64 -4.16
C ALA A 459 9.43 -15.76 -4.15
N ASP A 460 8.75 -14.72 -4.66
CA ASP A 460 7.35 -14.76 -5.09
C ASP A 460 7.32 -14.81 -6.62
N LEU A 461 7.45 -16.03 -7.16
CA LEU A 461 7.56 -16.25 -8.59
C LEU A 461 6.34 -15.75 -9.40
N PRO A 462 5.08 -15.99 -8.99
CA PRO A 462 3.91 -15.44 -9.68
C PRO A 462 3.96 -13.91 -9.81
N THR A 463 4.22 -13.20 -8.71
CA THR A 463 4.27 -11.74 -8.70
C THR A 463 5.44 -11.23 -9.55
N ALA A 464 6.63 -11.81 -9.38
CA ALA A 464 7.81 -11.46 -10.16
C ALA A 464 7.58 -11.65 -11.68
N LEU A 465 7.01 -12.78 -12.12
CA LEU A 465 6.74 -13.02 -13.55
C LEU A 465 5.69 -12.09 -14.14
N SER A 466 4.75 -11.60 -13.33
CA SER A 466 3.71 -10.65 -13.77
C SER A 466 4.29 -9.25 -14.02
N ALA A 467 5.28 -8.85 -13.24
CA ALA A 467 5.99 -7.58 -13.39
C ALA A 467 7.18 -7.64 -14.37
N CYS A 468 7.51 -8.84 -14.88
CA CYS A 468 8.72 -9.07 -15.64
C CYS A 468 8.61 -8.56 -17.09
N PRO A 469 9.54 -7.68 -17.54
CA PRO A 469 9.59 -7.27 -18.93
C PRO A 469 9.94 -8.47 -19.84
N PRO A 470 9.43 -8.54 -21.08
CA PRO A 470 9.56 -9.71 -21.95
C PRO A 470 11.01 -10.19 -22.16
N GLY A 471 11.96 -9.25 -22.29
CA GLY A 471 13.37 -9.56 -22.51
C GLY A 471 14.11 -10.13 -21.29
N ALA A 472 13.55 -10.02 -20.09
CA ALA A 472 14.17 -10.51 -18.85
C ALA A 472 13.56 -11.82 -18.34
N ARG A 473 12.45 -12.28 -18.95
CA ARG A 473 11.70 -13.45 -18.50
C ARG A 473 12.53 -14.73 -18.57
N GLU A 474 13.25 -14.93 -19.67
CA GLU A 474 14.06 -16.12 -19.88
C GLU A 474 15.26 -16.20 -18.89
N PRO A 475 16.09 -15.15 -18.72
CA PRO A 475 17.14 -15.12 -17.69
C PRO A 475 16.61 -15.33 -16.27
N LEU A 476 15.48 -14.70 -15.94
CA LEU A 476 14.83 -14.83 -14.63
C LEU A 476 14.47 -16.29 -14.33
N LEU A 477 13.79 -16.97 -15.27
CA LEU A 477 13.38 -18.36 -15.11
C LEU A 477 14.59 -19.31 -15.04
N THR A 478 15.63 -19.06 -15.86
CA THR A 478 16.89 -19.81 -15.79
C THR A 478 17.51 -19.72 -14.40
N GLY A 479 17.62 -18.50 -13.86
CA GLY A 479 18.19 -18.26 -12.53
C GLY A 479 17.37 -18.89 -11.42
N VAL A 480 16.04 -18.69 -11.42
CA VAL A 480 15.13 -19.29 -10.43
C VAL A 480 15.26 -20.81 -10.39
N LEU A 481 15.28 -21.48 -11.55
CA LEU A 481 15.42 -22.94 -11.60
C LEU A 481 16.79 -23.41 -11.08
N ALA A 482 17.87 -22.68 -11.38
CA ALA A 482 19.20 -22.98 -10.87
C ALA A 482 19.28 -22.79 -9.33
N GLY A 483 18.75 -21.69 -8.81
CA GLY A 483 18.70 -21.41 -7.37
C GLY A 483 17.86 -22.41 -6.59
N LEU A 484 16.68 -22.79 -7.12
CA LEU A 484 15.83 -23.81 -6.51
C LEU A 484 16.46 -25.21 -6.53
N ALA A 485 17.29 -25.51 -7.54
CA ALA A 485 18.04 -26.76 -7.61
C ALA A 485 19.16 -26.81 -6.55
N ALA A 486 19.79 -25.68 -6.25
CA ALA A 486 20.80 -25.54 -5.20
C ALA A 486 20.20 -25.46 -3.78
N ALA A 487 18.97 -24.95 -3.65
CA ALA A 487 18.27 -24.79 -2.38
C ALA A 487 18.03 -26.11 -1.64
N ASP A 488 18.00 -26.05 -0.31
CA ASP A 488 17.54 -27.16 0.53
C ASP A 488 16.03 -27.45 0.34
N GLU A 489 15.59 -28.63 0.79
CA GLU A 489 14.20 -29.08 0.59
C GLU A 489 13.16 -28.15 1.23
N LYS A 490 13.43 -27.57 2.40
CA LYS A 490 12.49 -26.69 3.10
C LYS A 490 12.32 -25.39 2.34
N THR A 491 13.43 -24.79 1.90
CA THR A 491 13.42 -23.55 1.11
C THR A 491 12.74 -23.75 -0.23
N ARG A 492 13.03 -24.86 -0.92
CA ARG A 492 12.38 -25.22 -2.19
C ARG A 492 10.87 -25.36 -2.03
N HIS A 493 10.39 -26.00 -0.97
CA HIS A 493 8.96 -26.13 -0.69
C HIS A 493 8.29 -24.79 -0.35
N ALA A 494 9.00 -23.86 0.30
CA ALA A 494 8.47 -22.54 0.61
C ALA A 494 8.22 -21.71 -0.66
N VAL A 495 9.17 -21.76 -1.62
CA VAL A 495 9.06 -21.02 -2.89
C VAL A 495 8.11 -21.69 -3.88
N LEU A 496 8.12 -23.02 -3.97
CA LEU A 496 7.25 -23.81 -4.86
C LEU A 496 5.82 -23.91 -4.31
N THR A 497 5.17 -22.76 -4.20
CA THR A 497 3.74 -22.65 -3.90
C THR A 497 2.91 -23.33 -4.99
N ASN A 498 1.63 -23.57 -4.70
CA ASN A 498 0.71 -24.16 -5.67
C ASN A 498 0.72 -23.40 -7.01
N THR A 499 0.57 -22.08 -6.95
CA THR A 499 0.56 -21.19 -8.12
C THR A 499 1.91 -21.20 -8.84
N ALA A 500 3.03 -21.19 -8.12
CA ALA A 500 4.37 -21.26 -8.72
C ALA A 500 4.57 -22.58 -9.49
N CYS A 501 4.12 -23.72 -8.95
CA CYS A 501 4.19 -25.00 -9.64
C CYS A 501 3.34 -25.01 -10.93
N ASP A 502 2.11 -24.46 -10.88
CA ASP A 502 1.24 -24.42 -12.05
C ASP A 502 1.87 -23.55 -13.17
N LEU A 503 2.45 -22.40 -12.80
CA LEU A 503 3.15 -21.52 -13.74
C LEU A 503 4.39 -22.17 -14.38
N LEU A 504 5.24 -22.81 -13.58
CA LEU A 504 6.44 -23.49 -14.09
C LEU A 504 6.09 -24.65 -15.01
N PHE A 505 5.03 -25.39 -14.69
CA PHE A 505 4.55 -26.49 -15.53
C PHE A 505 4.01 -26.00 -16.88
N GLU A 506 3.27 -24.89 -16.90
CA GLU A 506 2.68 -24.36 -18.13
C GLU A 506 3.70 -23.66 -19.04
N GLN A 507 4.75 -23.05 -18.47
CA GLN A 507 5.70 -22.24 -19.24
C GLN A 507 7.02 -22.93 -19.59
N GLU A 508 7.51 -23.83 -18.74
CA GLU A 508 8.88 -24.36 -18.88
C GLU A 508 8.98 -25.90 -18.73
N PRO A 509 8.16 -26.69 -19.46
CA PRO A 509 8.14 -28.15 -19.31
C PRO A 509 9.49 -28.81 -19.65
N ASP A 510 10.21 -28.28 -20.65
CA ASP A 510 11.51 -28.82 -21.06
C ASP A 510 12.60 -28.56 -20.02
N ARG A 511 12.59 -27.39 -19.37
CA ARG A 511 13.60 -27.01 -18.38
C ARG A 511 13.45 -27.78 -17.07
N LEU A 512 12.23 -28.18 -16.69
CA LEU A 512 12.02 -29.04 -15.53
C LEU A 512 12.76 -30.39 -15.66
N ALA A 513 13.03 -30.84 -16.88
CA ALA A 513 13.84 -32.04 -17.12
C ALA A 513 15.31 -31.86 -16.80
N THR A 514 15.82 -30.64 -16.93
CA THR A 514 17.22 -30.29 -16.67
C THR A 514 17.49 -30.07 -15.19
N THR A 515 16.44 -29.90 -14.37
CA THR A 515 16.50 -29.71 -12.91
C THR A 515 15.61 -30.72 -12.16
N PRO A 516 16.00 -32.02 -12.09
CA PRO A 516 15.15 -33.08 -11.57
C PRO A 516 14.57 -32.82 -10.17
N ALA A 517 15.36 -32.25 -9.26
CA ALA A 517 14.92 -31.96 -7.89
C ALA A 517 13.74 -30.96 -7.83
N VAL A 518 13.71 -29.99 -8.76
CA VAL A 518 12.63 -29.00 -8.90
C VAL A 518 11.47 -29.63 -9.68
N GLY A 519 11.78 -30.27 -10.81
CA GLY A 519 10.81 -30.94 -11.68
C GLY A 519 9.94 -31.95 -10.94
N LEU A 520 10.53 -32.83 -10.12
CA LEU A 520 9.79 -33.83 -9.32
C LEU A 520 8.80 -33.16 -8.36
N THR A 521 9.21 -32.06 -7.71
CA THR A 521 8.35 -31.32 -6.76
C THR A 521 7.19 -30.63 -7.48
N VAL A 522 7.48 -29.95 -8.59
CA VAL A 522 6.48 -29.26 -9.43
C VAL A 522 5.46 -30.26 -9.96
N LEU A 523 5.92 -31.32 -10.61
CA LEU A 523 5.06 -32.35 -11.20
C LEU A 523 4.22 -33.06 -10.15
N ALA A 524 4.78 -33.42 -9.00
CA ALA A 524 4.02 -34.05 -7.92
C ALA A 524 2.90 -33.15 -7.38
N SER A 525 3.18 -31.85 -7.28
CA SER A 525 2.23 -30.82 -6.85
C SER A 525 1.08 -30.66 -7.85
N VAL A 526 1.41 -30.49 -9.14
CA VAL A 526 0.43 -30.34 -10.23
C VAL A 526 -0.42 -31.59 -10.38
N GLY A 527 0.18 -32.78 -10.49
CA GLY A 527 -0.56 -34.03 -10.67
C GLY A 527 -1.46 -34.38 -9.49
N HIS A 528 -1.09 -34.01 -8.26
CA HIS A 528 -1.95 -34.20 -7.10
C HIS A 528 -3.25 -33.36 -7.18
N ARG A 529 -3.15 -32.12 -7.69
CA ARG A 529 -4.26 -31.16 -7.73
C ARG A 529 -5.07 -31.22 -9.02
N ARG A 530 -4.41 -31.28 -10.18
CA ARG A 530 -5.02 -31.24 -11.53
C ARG A 530 -5.23 -32.65 -12.07
N ARG A 531 -6.45 -33.17 -11.88
CA ARG A 531 -6.77 -34.57 -12.18
C ARG A 531 -6.71 -34.90 -13.66
N ASP A 532 -7.11 -33.95 -14.49
CA ASP A 532 -7.10 -33.99 -15.95
C ASP A 532 -5.69 -34.09 -16.54
N ARG A 533 -4.66 -33.70 -15.78
CA ARG A 533 -3.25 -33.71 -16.22
C ARG A 533 -2.44 -34.87 -15.62
N ARG A 534 -3.03 -35.76 -14.81
CA ARG A 534 -2.29 -36.80 -14.07
C ARG A 534 -1.51 -37.78 -14.96
N LEU A 535 -2.05 -38.10 -16.13
CA LEU A 535 -1.42 -39.02 -17.08
C LEU A 535 -0.15 -38.42 -17.68
N GLU A 536 -0.27 -37.21 -18.21
CA GLU A 536 0.87 -36.43 -18.72
C GLU A 536 1.92 -36.21 -17.65
N VAL A 537 1.51 -35.77 -16.46
CA VAL A 537 2.43 -35.58 -15.32
C VAL A 537 3.14 -36.88 -14.95
N THR A 538 2.46 -38.03 -15.03
CA THR A 538 3.08 -39.33 -14.76
C THR A 538 4.13 -39.66 -15.83
N GLY A 539 3.83 -39.43 -17.12
CA GLY A 539 4.80 -39.61 -18.20
C GLY A 539 6.03 -38.73 -18.02
N GLU A 540 5.85 -37.46 -17.64
CA GLU A 540 6.95 -36.52 -17.39
C GLU A 540 7.78 -36.91 -16.16
N LEU A 541 7.15 -37.37 -15.07
CA LEU A 541 7.87 -37.90 -13.91
C LEU A 541 8.76 -39.07 -14.32
N LEU A 542 8.22 -40.02 -15.08
CA LEU A 542 8.97 -41.20 -15.57
C LEU A 542 10.12 -40.82 -16.51
N ARG A 543 10.01 -39.71 -17.24
CA ARG A 543 11.08 -39.20 -18.12
C ARG A 543 12.25 -38.59 -17.34
N ILE A 544 11.98 -37.96 -16.20
CA ILE A 544 12.96 -37.15 -15.46
C ILE A 544 13.65 -37.96 -14.35
N GLY A 545 12.91 -38.81 -13.62
CA GLY A 545 13.47 -39.58 -12.52
C GLY A 545 14.31 -40.77 -12.99
N ARG A 546 15.30 -41.16 -12.17
CA ARG A 546 16.29 -42.19 -12.54
C ARG A 546 16.13 -43.51 -11.79
N GLY A 547 15.20 -43.61 -10.84
CA GLY A 547 14.94 -44.86 -10.10
C GLY A 547 13.74 -44.81 -9.16
N ALA A 548 13.37 -45.98 -8.62
CA ALA A 548 12.17 -46.14 -7.79
C ALA A 548 12.20 -45.33 -6.49
N GLY A 549 13.35 -45.20 -5.83
CA GLY A 549 13.47 -44.43 -4.59
C GLY A 549 13.14 -42.94 -4.72
N GLU A 550 13.45 -42.34 -5.87
CA GLU A 550 13.16 -40.93 -6.17
C GLU A 550 11.73 -40.74 -6.71
N LEU A 551 11.22 -41.71 -7.48
CA LEU A 551 9.96 -41.60 -8.20
C LEU A 551 8.73 -42.08 -7.42
N ASP A 552 8.86 -43.09 -6.57
CA ASP A 552 7.72 -43.63 -5.84
C ASP A 552 7.04 -42.60 -4.91
N PRO A 553 7.77 -41.73 -4.17
CA PRO A 553 7.13 -40.69 -3.36
C PRO A 553 6.28 -39.69 -4.18
N PRO A 554 6.79 -39.04 -5.26
CA PRO A 554 5.97 -38.13 -6.07
C PRO A 554 4.85 -38.87 -6.83
N LEU A 555 5.08 -40.09 -7.34
CA LEU A 555 4.04 -40.90 -7.98
C LEU A 555 2.91 -41.28 -7.00
N SER A 556 3.26 -41.62 -5.76
CA SER A 556 2.28 -41.90 -4.69
C SER A 556 1.45 -40.67 -4.36
N ARG A 557 2.03 -39.47 -4.41
CA ARG A 557 1.33 -38.20 -4.19
C ARG A 557 0.36 -37.88 -5.33
N VAL A 558 0.78 -38.03 -6.59
CA VAL A 558 -0.07 -37.83 -7.79
C VAL A 558 -1.27 -38.79 -7.76
N TRP A 559 -1.01 -40.05 -7.42
CA TRP A 559 -2.02 -41.10 -7.35
C TRP A 559 -2.52 -41.36 -5.92
N ALA A 560 -2.50 -40.34 -5.06
CA ALA A 560 -3.05 -40.44 -3.70
C ALA A 560 -4.52 -40.88 -3.72
N ARG A 561 -5.28 -40.44 -4.73
CA ARG A 561 -6.62 -40.97 -5.05
C ARG A 561 -6.52 -42.06 -6.12
N PRO A 562 -7.22 -43.18 -5.98
CA PRO A 562 -7.24 -44.24 -7.00
C PRO A 562 -7.66 -43.69 -8.37
N PRO A 563 -7.05 -44.18 -9.47
CA PRO A 563 -7.48 -43.82 -10.81
C PRO A 563 -8.92 -44.26 -11.09
N THR A 564 -9.50 -43.70 -12.15
CA THR A 564 -10.65 -44.28 -12.83
C THR A 564 -10.21 -45.49 -13.66
N VAL A 565 -11.17 -46.32 -14.07
CA VAL A 565 -10.88 -47.48 -14.94
C VAL A 565 -10.24 -47.04 -16.25
N ALA A 566 -10.69 -45.93 -16.84
CA ALA A 566 -10.13 -45.37 -18.07
C ALA A 566 -8.68 -44.89 -17.89
N GLU A 567 -8.40 -44.08 -16.86
CA GLU A 567 -7.03 -43.60 -16.56
C GLU A 567 -6.09 -44.78 -16.29
N CYS A 568 -6.54 -45.79 -15.54
CA CYS A 568 -5.71 -46.94 -15.23
C CYS A 568 -5.42 -47.81 -16.46
N LEU A 569 -6.37 -47.93 -17.39
CA LEU A 569 -6.15 -48.59 -18.68
C LEU A 569 -5.12 -47.83 -19.50
N GLU A 570 -5.26 -46.51 -19.59
CA GLU A 570 -4.35 -45.67 -20.38
C GLU A 570 -2.92 -45.69 -19.83
N LEU A 571 -2.75 -45.58 -18.50
CA LEU A 571 -1.45 -45.78 -17.85
C LEU A 571 -0.83 -47.13 -18.17
N LEU A 572 -1.65 -48.18 -18.12
CA LEU A 572 -1.19 -49.54 -18.33
C LEU A 572 -0.74 -49.77 -19.78
N GLU A 573 -1.43 -49.17 -20.76
CA GLU A 573 -1.03 -49.22 -22.16
C GLU A 573 0.23 -48.40 -22.45
N ALA A 574 0.33 -47.20 -21.88
CA ALA A 574 1.43 -46.28 -22.15
C ALA A 574 2.72 -46.65 -21.40
N HIS A 575 2.61 -47.23 -20.20
CA HIS A 575 3.72 -47.31 -19.24
C HIS A 575 3.82 -48.67 -18.52
N SER A 576 3.45 -49.79 -19.15
CA SER A 576 3.45 -51.12 -18.51
C SER A 576 4.79 -51.51 -17.86
N GLY A 577 5.93 -51.18 -18.50
CA GLY A 577 7.26 -51.45 -17.95
C GLY A 577 7.53 -50.69 -16.65
N ALA A 578 7.27 -49.38 -16.65
CA ALA A 578 7.40 -48.55 -15.46
C ALA A 578 6.44 -48.99 -14.34
N MET A 579 5.24 -49.48 -14.67
CA MET A 579 4.32 -50.03 -13.69
C MET A 579 4.84 -51.29 -13.00
N LEU A 580 5.74 -52.08 -13.62
CA LEU A 580 6.41 -53.21 -12.97
C LEU A 580 7.56 -52.75 -12.06
N GLU A 581 8.28 -51.71 -12.48
CA GLU A 581 9.45 -51.19 -11.78
C GLU A 581 9.11 -50.35 -10.55
N HIS A 582 7.94 -49.68 -10.57
CA HIS A 582 7.54 -48.72 -9.54
C HIS A 582 6.36 -49.23 -8.69
N PRO A 583 6.59 -49.61 -7.42
CA PRO A 583 5.55 -49.96 -6.45
C PRO A 583 4.36 -49.00 -6.38
N ALA A 584 4.59 -47.69 -6.50
CA ALA A 584 3.51 -46.70 -6.45
C ALA A 584 2.50 -46.84 -7.60
N LEU A 585 2.96 -47.31 -8.77
CA LEU A 585 2.15 -47.53 -9.96
C LEU A 585 1.59 -48.95 -10.03
N SER A 586 2.37 -49.96 -9.63
CA SER A 586 1.99 -51.37 -9.71
C SER A 586 0.70 -51.71 -8.94
N VAL A 587 0.41 -50.95 -7.87
CA VAL A 587 -0.76 -51.12 -7.01
C VAL A 587 -2.03 -50.42 -7.54
N LEU A 588 -1.92 -49.58 -8.57
CA LEU A 588 -3.04 -48.77 -9.07
C LEU A 588 -4.20 -49.60 -9.63
N PRO A 589 -3.99 -50.70 -10.39
CA PRO A 589 -5.10 -51.55 -10.83
C PRO A 589 -5.85 -52.16 -9.66
N SER A 590 -5.14 -52.71 -8.67
CA SER A 590 -5.73 -53.24 -7.42
C SER A 590 -6.61 -52.22 -6.70
N ARG A 591 -6.13 -50.98 -6.56
CA ARG A 591 -6.89 -49.88 -5.94
C ARG A 591 -8.13 -49.50 -6.76
N THR A 592 -8.04 -49.59 -8.09
CA THR A 592 -9.15 -49.34 -9.02
C THR A 592 -10.21 -50.43 -8.94
N PHE A 593 -9.81 -51.70 -8.84
CA PHE A 593 -10.72 -52.82 -8.61
C PHE A 593 -11.40 -52.71 -7.25
N ALA A 594 -10.65 -52.44 -6.18
CA ALA A 594 -11.20 -52.25 -4.84
C ALA A 594 -12.24 -51.13 -4.79
N ARG A 595 -11.97 -50.00 -5.46
CA ARG A 595 -12.94 -48.89 -5.60
C ARG A 595 -14.19 -49.30 -6.37
N SER A 596 -14.06 -50.13 -7.40
CA SER A 596 -15.20 -50.62 -8.17
C SER A 596 -16.03 -51.61 -7.36
N ALA A 597 -15.39 -52.43 -6.53
CA ALA A 597 -16.04 -53.43 -5.69
C ALA A 597 -16.90 -52.83 -4.57
N THR A 598 -16.55 -51.64 -4.07
CA THR A 598 -17.34 -50.95 -3.03
C THR A 598 -18.58 -50.23 -3.57
N SER A 599 -18.80 -50.22 -4.89
CA SER A 599 -19.99 -49.62 -5.50
C SER A 599 -21.18 -50.59 -5.53
N GLY A 600 -22.18 -50.34 -4.68
CA GLY A 600 -23.43 -51.10 -4.64
C GLY A 600 -23.23 -52.62 -4.41
N ASP A 601 -23.82 -53.46 -5.27
CA ASP A 601 -23.66 -54.92 -5.26
C ASP A 601 -22.39 -55.41 -5.98
N ALA A 602 -21.30 -54.64 -5.90
CA ALA A 602 -20.08 -54.83 -6.69
C ALA A 602 -20.35 -54.88 -8.20
N ALA A 603 -21.45 -54.24 -8.64
CA ALA A 603 -21.96 -54.30 -10.00
C ALA A 603 -20.94 -53.83 -11.04
N ALA A 604 -20.16 -52.81 -10.68
CA ALA A 604 -19.13 -52.22 -11.52
C ALA A 604 -17.99 -53.19 -11.86
N LEU A 605 -17.81 -54.28 -11.11
CA LEU A 605 -16.81 -55.31 -11.44
C LEU A 605 -17.17 -56.09 -12.72
N ALA A 606 -18.45 -56.16 -13.08
CA ALA A 606 -18.91 -56.80 -14.32
C ALA A 606 -19.07 -55.82 -15.50
N GLU A 607 -18.73 -54.54 -15.32
CA GLU A 607 -18.76 -53.57 -16.43
C GLU A 607 -17.65 -53.89 -17.43
N ALA A 608 -17.94 -53.70 -18.72
CA ALA A 608 -17.03 -54.04 -19.81
C ALA A 608 -15.66 -53.35 -19.69
N ALA A 609 -15.63 -52.09 -19.21
CA ALA A 609 -14.39 -51.36 -18.98
C ALA A 609 -13.54 -51.99 -17.87
N THR A 610 -14.17 -52.39 -16.75
CA THR A 610 -13.49 -53.02 -15.61
C THR A 610 -12.94 -54.40 -15.98
N LEU A 611 -13.68 -55.16 -16.78
CA LEU A 611 -13.22 -56.45 -17.31
C LEU A 611 -12.08 -56.30 -18.31
N ARG A 612 -12.13 -55.28 -19.16
CA ARG A 612 -11.00 -54.94 -20.04
C ARG A 612 -9.76 -54.61 -19.21
N LEU A 613 -9.89 -53.81 -18.15
CA LEU A 613 -8.79 -53.52 -17.24
C LEU A 613 -8.24 -54.78 -16.59
N ALA A 614 -9.10 -55.64 -16.03
CA ALA A 614 -8.69 -56.92 -15.44
C ALA A 614 -7.92 -57.82 -16.43
N ALA A 615 -8.42 -57.95 -17.66
CA ALA A 615 -7.75 -58.72 -18.70
C ALA A 615 -6.37 -58.13 -19.04
N ARG A 616 -6.28 -56.82 -19.27
CA ARG A 616 -5.02 -56.16 -19.60
C ARG A 616 -4.03 -56.20 -18.46
N THR A 617 -4.46 -55.99 -17.21
CA THR A 617 -3.60 -56.11 -16.01
C THR A 617 -2.96 -57.48 -15.91
N ARG A 618 -3.71 -58.55 -16.18
CA ARG A 618 -3.18 -59.92 -16.17
C ARG A 618 -2.15 -60.17 -17.28
N THR A 619 -2.33 -59.55 -18.43
CA THR A 619 -1.39 -59.70 -19.56
C THR A 619 -0.12 -58.88 -19.34
N LEU A 620 -0.26 -57.66 -18.81
CA LEU A 620 0.83 -56.67 -18.80
C LEU A 620 1.57 -56.58 -17.47
N LEU A 621 1.00 -57.07 -16.35
CA LEU A 621 1.62 -57.04 -15.02
C LEU A 621 1.73 -58.44 -14.38
N PRO A 622 2.39 -59.41 -15.03
CA PRO A 622 2.49 -60.78 -14.51
C PRO A 622 3.28 -60.84 -13.19
N GLY A 623 2.90 -61.76 -12.31
CA GLY A 623 3.53 -61.98 -11.01
C GLY A 623 3.15 -60.98 -9.91
N THR A 624 2.32 -59.99 -10.22
CA THR A 624 1.97 -58.91 -9.28
C THR A 624 0.72 -59.23 -8.44
N GLY A 625 0.50 -58.46 -7.37
CA GLY A 625 -0.79 -58.48 -6.65
C GLY A 625 -1.96 -58.03 -7.52
N ALA A 626 -1.71 -57.11 -8.46
CA ALA A 626 -2.70 -56.59 -9.39
C ALA A 626 -3.20 -57.65 -10.39
N GLU A 627 -2.32 -58.54 -10.86
CA GLU A 627 -2.73 -59.71 -11.66
C GLU A 627 -3.74 -60.57 -10.91
N ARG A 628 -3.43 -60.90 -9.65
CA ARG A 628 -4.29 -61.74 -8.79
C ARG A 628 -5.64 -61.08 -8.52
N ASP A 629 -5.64 -59.78 -8.25
CA ASP A 629 -6.87 -58.99 -8.13
C ASP A 629 -7.68 -58.98 -9.44
N GLY A 630 -7.02 -58.82 -10.59
CA GLY A 630 -7.66 -58.90 -11.91
C GLY A 630 -8.27 -60.28 -12.18
N ALA A 631 -7.63 -61.36 -11.74
CA ALA A 631 -8.19 -62.71 -11.84
C ALA A 631 -9.46 -62.87 -11.00
N ALA A 632 -9.53 -62.28 -9.80
CA ALA A 632 -10.73 -62.28 -8.97
C ALA A 632 -11.88 -61.47 -9.61
N VAL A 633 -11.59 -60.35 -10.28
CA VAL A 633 -12.59 -59.56 -11.02
C VAL A 633 -13.16 -60.34 -12.21
N GLN A 634 -12.31 -61.05 -12.96
CA GLN A 634 -12.79 -61.91 -14.04
C GLN A 634 -13.67 -63.04 -13.49
N ALA A 635 -13.25 -63.68 -12.41
CA ALA A 635 -14.01 -64.74 -11.75
C ALA A 635 -15.36 -64.23 -11.19
N TYR A 636 -15.45 -62.97 -10.72
CA TYR A 636 -16.72 -62.34 -10.38
C TYR A 636 -17.68 -62.29 -11.58
N ALA A 637 -17.20 -61.78 -12.72
CA ALA A 637 -18.04 -61.67 -13.92
C ALA A 637 -18.48 -63.05 -14.40
N ASP A 638 -17.54 -64.00 -14.48
CA ASP A 638 -17.82 -65.38 -14.89
C ASP A 638 -18.88 -66.02 -13.97
N ALA A 639 -18.84 -65.75 -12.65
CA ALA A 639 -19.83 -66.28 -11.71
C ALA A 639 -21.24 -65.70 -11.93
N VAL A 640 -21.37 -64.39 -12.21
CA VAL A 640 -22.68 -63.75 -12.35
C VAL A 640 -23.31 -63.94 -13.74
N THR A 641 -22.49 -64.09 -14.79
CA THR A 641 -22.95 -64.31 -16.17
C THR A 641 -23.06 -65.78 -16.56
N ALA A 642 -22.53 -66.72 -15.76
CA ALA A 642 -22.60 -68.14 -16.05
C ALA A 642 -24.05 -68.64 -16.20
N GLU A 643 -24.33 -69.24 -17.37
CA GLU A 643 -25.60 -69.93 -17.65
C GLU A 643 -25.64 -71.34 -17.05
N ARG A 644 -24.47 -71.94 -16.83
CA ARG A 644 -24.31 -73.28 -16.27
C ARG A 644 -23.88 -73.22 -14.80
N PRO A 645 -24.58 -73.91 -13.88
CA PRO A 645 -24.25 -73.89 -12.45
C PRO A 645 -22.84 -74.39 -12.13
N GLU A 646 -22.29 -75.33 -12.91
CA GLU A 646 -20.93 -75.86 -12.74
C GLU A 646 -19.87 -74.79 -13.04
N ARG A 647 -20.13 -73.94 -14.04
CA ARG A 647 -19.24 -72.81 -14.38
C ARG A 647 -19.29 -71.73 -13.31
N ALA A 648 -20.47 -71.42 -12.78
CA ALA A 648 -20.60 -70.51 -11.65
C ALA A 648 -19.87 -71.06 -10.40
N ALA A 649 -19.98 -72.36 -10.11
CA ALA A 649 -19.28 -73.02 -9.01
C ALA A 649 -17.75 -72.90 -9.14
N ALA A 650 -17.22 -73.18 -10.33
CA ALA A 650 -15.80 -73.04 -10.62
C ALA A 650 -15.32 -71.60 -10.44
N ALA A 651 -16.07 -70.62 -10.93
CA ALA A 651 -15.75 -69.20 -10.80
C ALA A 651 -15.73 -68.73 -9.32
N PHE A 652 -16.65 -69.20 -8.49
CA PHE A 652 -16.58 -68.96 -7.03
C PHE A 652 -15.35 -69.61 -6.38
N GLY A 653 -14.95 -70.80 -6.84
CA GLY A 653 -13.71 -71.45 -6.41
C GLY A 653 -12.47 -70.61 -6.77
N SER A 654 -12.43 -70.08 -8.00
CA SER A 654 -11.37 -69.21 -8.47
C SER A 654 -11.27 -67.91 -7.66
N MET A 655 -12.38 -67.30 -7.24
CA MET A 655 -12.34 -66.10 -6.37
C MET A 655 -11.67 -66.35 -5.01
N ILE A 656 -11.82 -67.55 -4.44
CA ILE A 656 -11.18 -67.94 -3.17
C ILE A 656 -9.70 -68.30 -3.39
N GLY A 657 -9.38 -68.94 -4.51
CA GLY A 657 -8.03 -69.43 -4.82
C GLY A 657 -7.10 -68.44 -5.53
N ALA A 658 -7.61 -67.31 -6.03
CA ALA A 658 -6.84 -66.35 -6.84
C ALA A 658 -5.69 -65.64 -6.09
N GLY A 659 -5.65 -65.74 -4.76
CA GLY A 659 -4.65 -65.02 -3.95
C GLY A 659 -4.77 -63.50 -4.05
N ALA A 660 -5.96 -63.01 -4.43
CA ALA A 660 -6.32 -61.60 -4.48
C ALA A 660 -6.31 -60.97 -3.08
N SER A 661 -6.31 -59.64 -3.04
CA SER A 661 -6.41 -58.86 -1.82
C SER A 661 -7.68 -59.25 -1.04
N PRO A 662 -7.60 -59.47 0.30
CA PRO A 662 -8.73 -60.02 1.07
C PRO A 662 -10.01 -59.21 0.93
N ARG A 663 -9.90 -57.87 0.92
CA ARG A 663 -11.05 -56.97 0.78
C ARG A 663 -11.73 -57.08 -0.58
N LEU A 664 -10.96 -57.19 -1.67
CA LEU A 664 -11.53 -57.35 -3.01
C LEU A 664 -12.16 -58.72 -3.16
N ALA A 665 -11.47 -59.77 -2.73
CA ALA A 665 -11.97 -61.14 -2.79
C ALA A 665 -13.28 -61.30 -2.02
N GLU A 666 -13.40 -60.68 -0.85
CA GLU A 666 -14.63 -60.65 -0.05
C GLU A 666 -15.76 -59.88 -0.73
N ALA A 667 -15.50 -58.63 -1.17
CA ALA A 667 -16.50 -57.82 -1.86
C ALA A 667 -16.98 -58.46 -3.17
N ALA A 668 -16.08 -59.05 -3.94
CA ALA A 668 -16.40 -59.78 -5.15
C ALA A 668 -17.25 -61.02 -4.83
N PHE A 669 -16.81 -61.86 -3.89
CA PHE A 669 -17.54 -63.07 -3.51
C PHE A 669 -18.96 -62.73 -3.03
N ASP A 670 -19.10 -61.77 -2.13
CA ASP A 670 -20.38 -61.41 -1.54
C ASP A 670 -21.30 -60.72 -2.56
N GLY A 671 -20.75 -59.86 -3.42
CA GLY A 671 -21.48 -59.24 -4.53
C GLY A 671 -21.99 -60.29 -5.52
N ALA A 672 -21.15 -61.27 -5.89
CA ALA A 672 -21.53 -62.37 -6.77
C ALA A 672 -22.59 -63.25 -6.10
N ALA A 673 -22.43 -63.56 -4.80
CA ALA A 673 -23.40 -64.33 -4.04
C ALA A 673 -24.78 -63.62 -4.00
N ARG A 674 -24.82 -62.30 -3.81
CA ARG A 674 -26.06 -61.50 -3.85
C ARG A 674 -26.70 -61.48 -5.24
N ARG A 675 -25.91 -61.34 -6.30
CA ARG A 675 -26.38 -61.39 -7.70
C ARG A 675 -26.98 -62.76 -8.04
N VAL A 676 -26.28 -63.83 -7.69
CA VAL A 676 -26.72 -65.21 -7.94
C VAL A 676 -27.92 -65.59 -7.07
N ALA A 677 -28.09 -64.99 -5.89
CA ALA A 677 -29.28 -65.19 -5.06
C ALA A 677 -30.60 -64.80 -5.76
N ARG A 678 -30.54 -63.96 -6.81
CA ARG A 678 -31.69 -63.55 -7.63
C ARG A 678 -32.06 -64.55 -8.72
N ARG A 679 -31.23 -65.57 -8.95
CA ARG A 679 -31.54 -66.68 -9.86
C ARG A 679 -32.58 -67.60 -9.23
N ASP A 680 -33.23 -68.40 -10.06
CA ASP A 680 -34.27 -69.32 -9.58
C ASP A 680 -33.71 -70.40 -8.64
N PRO A 681 -34.55 -71.00 -7.78
CA PRO A 681 -34.12 -72.02 -6.82
C PRO A 681 -33.45 -73.25 -7.45
N ARG A 682 -33.80 -73.63 -8.69
CA ARG A 682 -33.20 -74.80 -9.35
C ARG A 682 -31.75 -74.52 -9.72
N PHE A 683 -31.48 -73.33 -10.30
CA PHE A 683 -30.12 -72.90 -10.59
C PHE A 683 -29.26 -72.84 -9.32
N ARG A 684 -29.79 -72.23 -8.25
CA ARG A 684 -29.07 -72.08 -6.98
C ARG A 684 -28.76 -73.42 -6.29
N ALA A 685 -29.70 -74.37 -6.31
CA ALA A 685 -29.47 -75.72 -5.80
C ALA A 685 -28.44 -76.49 -6.63
N ALA A 686 -28.48 -76.34 -7.96
CA ALA A 686 -27.50 -76.95 -8.85
C ALA A 686 -26.10 -76.35 -8.68
N LEU A 687 -26.01 -75.04 -8.43
CA LEU A 687 -24.76 -74.36 -8.13
C LEU A 687 -24.15 -74.89 -6.84
N LEU A 688 -24.93 -74.95 -5.77
CA LEU A 688 -24.46 -75.50 -4.49
C LEU A 688 -24.04 -76.96 -4.66
N ALA A 689 -24.79 -77.77 -5.43
CA ALA A 689 -24.44 -79.16 -5.69
C ALA A 689 -23.07 -79.31 -6.36
N ALA A 690 -22.77 -78.46 -7.36
CA ALA A 690 -21.50 -78.45 -8.08
C ALA A 690 -20.34 -77.76 -7.33
N ALA A 691 -20.62 -76.98 -6.29
CA ALA A 691 -19.61 -76.24 -5.52
C ALA A 691 -18.78 -77.13 -4.59
N SER A 692 -17.53 -76.75 -4.35
CA SER A 692 -16.69 -77.34 -3.29
C SER A 692 -17.30 -77.06 -1.90
N GLY A 693 -16.92 -77.84 -0.89
CA GLY A 693 -17.42 -77.64 0.49
C GLY A 693 -17.21 -76.21 1.01
N THR A 694 -16.07 -75.60 0.72
CA THR A 694 -15.75 -74.22 1.14
C THR A 694 -16.64 -73.18 0.44
N VAL A 695 -16.82 -73.29 -0.88
CA VAL A 695 -17.68 -72.36 -1.65
C VAL A 695 -19.13 -72.51 -1.21
N ARG A 696 -19.58 -73.76 -1.02
CA ARG A 696 -20.93 -74.11 -0.58
C ARG A 696 -21.25 -73.52 0.79
N ALA A 697 -20.37 -73.71 1.78
CA ALA A 697 -20.53 -73.16 3.12
C ALA A 697 -20.56 -71.61 3.12
N ARG A 698 -19.74 -70.97 2.28
CA ARG A 698 -19.72 -69.50 2.19
C ARG A 698 -20.94 -68.92 1.48
N LEU A 699 -21.42 -69.55 0.39
CA LEU A 699 -22.69 -69.19 -0.26
C LEU A 699 -23.88 -69.40 0.68
N ALA A 700 -23.89 -70.52 1.41
CA ALA A 700 -24.86 -70.84 2.44
C ALA A 700 -24.93 -69.74 3.52
N ALA A 701 -23.78 -69.35 4.06
CA ALA A 701 -23.68 -68.26 5.03
C ALA A 701 -24.16 -66.92 4.44
N ALA A 702 -23.74 -66.57 3.21
CA ALA A 702 -24.12 -65.32 2.56
C ALA A 702 -25.63 -65.22 2.28
N TRP A 703 -26.29 -66.33 1.96
CA TRP A 703 -27.73 -66.33 1.65
C TRP A 703 -28.61 -66.40 2.89
N THR A 704 -28.12 -67.02 3.97
CA THR A 704 -28.81 -67.12 5.27
C THR A 704 -28.51 -65.94 6.20
N ALA A 705 -27.46 -65.15 5.92
CA ALA A 705 -27.19 -63.90 6.62
C ALA A 705 -28.39 -62.94 6.53
N ASP A 706 -28.90 -62.57 7.70
CA ASP A 706 -30.15 -61.84 7.90
C ASP A 706 -29.99 -60.36 7.50
N PRO A 707 -30.63 -59.84 6.43
CA PRO A 707 -30.43 -58.46 6.02
C PRO A 707 -31.24 -57.43 6.83
N VAL A 708 -32.16 -57.84 7.71
CA VAL A 708 -33.00 -56.87 8.44
C VAL A 708 -33.31 -57.38 9.83
N SER A 709 -32.57 -56.85 10.80
CA SER A 709 -32.96 -56.83 12.22
C SER A 709 -34.48 -56.84 12.39
N SER A 710 -34.96 -57.86 13.08
CA SER A 710 -36.35 -58.34 13.19
C SER A 710 -37.34 -57.35 13.84
N ARG A 711 -36.99 -56.06 13.90
CA ARG A 711 -37.84 -54.97 14.41
C ARG A 711 -38.41 -54.07 13.30
N ARG A 712 -37.80 -53.94 12.12
CA ARG A 712 -38.30 -53.05 11.04
C ARG A 712 -39.33 -53.69 10.09
N ALA A 713 -39.28 -55.01 9.87
CA ALA A 713 -40.22 -55.73 8.99
C ALA A 713 -41.66 -55.81 9.54
N LEU A 714 -41.85 -55.59 10.85
CA LEU A 714 -43.16 -55.56 11.47
C LEU A 714 -44.03 -54.37 11.02
N ALA A 715 -43.44 -53.32 10.41
CA ALA A 715 -44.13 -52.07 10.09
C ALA A 715 -44.63 -51.93 8.63
N ARG A 716 -44.33 -52.86 7.71
CA ARG A 716 -44.78 -52.77 6.30
C ARG A 716 -45.19 -54.14 5.71
N PRO A 717 -46.46 -54.32 5.24
CA PRO A 717 -46.94 -55.59 4.68
C PRO A 717 -46.16 -56.10 3.45
N SER A 718 -45.68 -55.20 2.59
CA SER A 718 -44.92 -55.53 1.38
C SER A 718 -43.57 -56.18 1.67
N LEU A 719 -42.91 -55.81 2.77
CA LEU A 719 -41.64 -56.41 3.19
C LEU A 719 -41.82 -57.85 3.68
N ARG A 720 -42.92 -58.15 4.38
CA ARG A 720 -43.22 -59.50 4.89
C ARG A 720 -43.49 -60.52 3.78
N SER A 721 -44.12 -60.09 2.66
CA SER A 721 -44.37 -60.98 1.52
C SER A 721 -43.07 -61.38 0.82
N ALA A 722 -42.18 -60.42 0.58
CA ALA A 722 -40.87 -60.67 -0.02
C ALA A 722 -39.96 -61.54 0.88
N GLU A 723 -40.00 -61.33 2.19
CA GLU A 723 -39.26 -62.13 3.18
C GLU A 723 -39.74 -63.59 3.21
N ASN A 724 -41.06 -63.81 3.18
CA ASN A 724 -41.63 -65.15 3.09
C ASN A 724 -41.30 -65.86 1.77
N ALA A 725 -41.34 -65.14 0.63
CA ALA A 725 -40.95 -65.69 -0.66
C ALA A 725 -39.48 -66.14 -0.67
N ARG A 726 -38.57 -65.28 -0.20
CA ARG A 726 -37.14 -65.60 -0.07
C ARG A 726 -36.90 -66.79 0.85
N ARG A 727 -37.62 -66.87 1.98
CA ARG A 727 -37.55 -68.01 2.89
C ARG A 727 -37.96 -69.31 2.20
N ASN A 728 -39.04 -69.27 1.43
CA ASN A 728 -39.56 -70.44 0.72
C ASN A 728 -38.59 -70.94 -0.36
N GLU A 729 -37.99 -70.03 -1.13
CA GLU A 729 -36.96 -70.36 -2.11
C GLU A 729 -35.72 -71.00 -1.47
N LEU A 730 -35.29 -70.52 -0.30
CA LEU A 730 -34.16 -71.10 0.45
C LEU A 730 -34.48 -72.52 0.96
N VAL A 731 -35.69 -72.76 1.45
CA VAL A 731 -36.14 -74.10 1.82
C VAL A 731 -36.19 -75.02 0.60
N GLU A 732 -36.70 -74.54 -0.55
CA GLU A 732 -36.69 -75.30 -1.80
C GLU A 732 -35.27 -75.75 -2.19
N ILE A 733 -34.28 -74.86 -2.07
CA ILE A 733 -32.88 -75.16 -2.36
C ILE A 733 -32.37 -76.31 -1.47
N VAL A 734 -32.68 -76.29 -0.16
CA VAL A 734 -32.29 -77.36 0.78
C VAL A 734 -32.91 -78.70 0.40
N LEU A 735 -34.20 -78.71 0.05
CA LEU A 735 -34.89 -79.93 -0.39
C LEU A 735 -34.29 -80.50 -1.66
N ARG A 736 -33.99 -79.63 -2.65
CA ARG A 736 -33.35 -80.04 -3.91
C ARG A 736 -31.92 -80.58 -3.71
N LEU A 737 -31.17 -80.06 -2.74
CA LEU A 737 -29.85 -80.59 -2.38
C LEU A 737 -29.95 -81.98 -1.74
N ARG A 738 -30.88 -82.16 -0.81
CA ARG A 738 -31.14 -83.45 -0.16
C ARG A 738 -31.57 -84.54 -1.14
N MET A 739 -32.42 -84.20 -2.11
CA MET A 739 -32.82 -85.12 -3.18
C MET A 739 -31.63 -85.57 -4.05
N ARG A 740 -30.53 -84.80 -4.07
CA ARG A 740 -29.28 -85.15 -4.74
C ARG A 740 -28.27 -85.84 -3.82
N GLY A 741 -28.65 -86.15 -2.59
CA GLY A 741 -27.78 -86.77 -1.60
C GLY A 741 -26.69 -85.86 -1.04
N ILE A 742 -26.84 -84.53 -1.17
CA ILE A 742 -25.82 -83.58 -0.69
C ILE A 742 -26.36 -82.74 0.47
N THR A 743 -25.56 -82.63 1.52
CA THR A 743 -25.90 -81.91 2.74
C THR A 743 -25.01 -80.66 2.91
N GLU A 744 -25.58 -79.60 3.47
CA GLU A 744 -24.86 -78.39 3.90
C GLU A 744 -25.38 -78.03 5.30
N PRO A 745 -24.62 -78.37 6.38
CA PRO A 745 -25.13 -78.33 7.76
C PRO A 745 -25.72 -76.98 8.17
N SER A 746 -25.10 -75.88 7.71
CA SER A 746 -25.53 -74.51 8.03
C SER A 746 -26.90 -74.17 7.41
N LEU A 747 -27.12 -74.53 6.15
CA LEU A 747 -28.40 -74.33 5.45
C LEU A 747 -29.50 -75.24 5.98
N GLU A 748 -29.17 -76.49 6.30
CA GLU A 748 -30.14 -77.42 6.88
C GLU A 748 -30.58 -76.99 8.28
N ALA A 749 -29.62 -76.59 9.13
CA ALA A 749 -29.94 -76.04 10.45
C ALA A 749 -30.85 -74.81 10.33
N TRP A 750 -30.51 -73.87 9.43
CA TRP A 750 -31.34 -72.71 9.14
C TRP A 750 -32.75 -73.10 8.66
N ALA A 751 -32.87 -74.08 7.76
CA ALA A 751 -34.16 -74.56 7.25
C ALA A 751 -35.01 -75.22 8.35
N ARG A 752 -34.40 -76.03 9.23
CA ARG A 752 -35.08 -76.62 10.39
C ARG A 752 -35.60 -75.54 11.34
N THR A 753 -34.78 -74.51 11.63
CA THR A 753 -35.20 -73.36 12.43
C THR A 753 -36.35 -72.60 11.76
N ALA A 754 -36.30 -72.38 10.45
CA ALA A 754 -37.36 -71.72 9.68
C ALA A 754 -38.69 -72.51 9.68
N LEU A 755 -38.63 -73.84 9.81
CA LEU A 755 -39.77 -74.77 9.83
C LEU A 755 -40.34 -75.05 11.24
N SER A 756 -39.68 -74.57 12.31
CA SER A 756 -40.07 -74.86 13.70
C SER A 756 -41.43 -74.29 14.13
N ARG A 757 -42.03 -73.35 13.38
CA ARG A 757 -43.35 -72.77 13.65
C ARG A 757 -44.45 -73.38 12.76
N PHE A 758 -45.66 -73.56 13.30
CA PHE A 758 -46.78 -74.28 12.63
C PHE A 758 -47.38 -73.55 11.42
N LEU A 759 -47.35 -72.21 11.38
CA LEU A 759 -47.88 -71.40 10.29
C LEU A 759 -47.02 -71.42 9.00
N PRO A 760 -45.67 -71.33 9.09
CA PRO A 760 -44.77 -71.47 7.94
C PRO A 760 -44.86 -72.80 7.16
N SER A 761 -45.13 -73.93 7.82
CA SER A 761 -45.12 -75.25 7.17
C SER A 761 -46.30 -75.46 6.21
N ARG A 762 -47.53 -75.05 6.60
CA ARG A 762 -48.70 -75.07 5.69
C ARG A 762 -48.54 -74.13 4.49
N GLN A 763 -47.89 -72.98 4.71
CA GLN A 763 -47.61 -72.01 3.64
C GLN A 763 -46.64 -72.59 2.59
N LEU A 764 -45.64 -73.36 3.02
CA LEU A 764 -44.69 -74.07 2.14
C LEU A 764 -45.32 -75.25 1.40
N GLU A 765 -46.19 -76.02 2.06
CA GLU A 765 -46.96 -77.09 1.41
C GLU A 765 -47.83 -76.55 0.27
N ALA A 766 -48.44 -75.37 0.45
CA ALA A 766 -49.18 -74.68 -0.60
C ALA A 766 -48.26 -74.18 -1.74
N HIS A 767 -47.09 -73.64 -1.40
CA HIS A 767 -46.09 -73.16 -2.37
C HIS A 767 -45.56 -74.29 -3.28
N PHE A 768 -45.42 -75.51 -2.76
CA PHE A 768 -44.97 -76.68 -3.53
C PHE A 768 -46.10 -77.57 -4.06
N SER A 769 -47.35 -77.09 -4.09
CA SER A 769 -48.52 -77.89 -4.50
C SER A 769 -48.36 -78.56 -5.87
N GLY A 770 -47.65 -77.92 -6.81
CA GLY A 770 -47.35 -78.41 -8.15
C GLY A 770 -46.18 -79.40 -8.27
N ASP A 771 -45.40 -79.67 -7.21
CA ASP A 771 -44.20 -80.53 -7.26
C ASP A 771 -44.31 -81.64 -6.18
N ARG A 772 -44.60 -82.88 -6.62
CA ARG A 772 -44.83 -84.02 -5.72
C ARG A 772 -43.55 -84.47 -5.01
N GLU A 773 -42.40 -84.32 -5.66
CA GLU A 773 -41.10 -84.74 -5.13
C GLU A 773 -40.65 -83.79 -4.02
N LEU A 774 -40.75 -82.47 -4.25
CA LEU A 774 -40.46 -81.47 -3.22
C LEU A 774 -41.36 -81.59 -1.99
N ARG A 775 -42.65 -81.93 -2.17
CA ARG A 775 -43.56 -82.19 -1.04
C ARG A 775 -43.24 -83.48 -0.29
N GLY A 776 -42.63 -84.46 -0.94
CA GLY A 776 -42.07 -85.64 -0.27
C GLY A 776 -40.92 -85.23 0.63
N ALA A 777 -39.91 -84.60 0.03
CA ALA A 777 -38.71 -84.14 0.75
C ALA A 777 -39.03 -83.15 1.90
N LEU A 778 -40.03 -82.27 1.74
CA LEU A 778 -40.47 -81.35 2.81
C LEU A 778 -41.06 -82.12 4.00
N ARG A 779 -41.85 -83.17 3.76
CA ARG A 779 -42.44 -83.97 4.84
C ARG A 779 -41.37 -84.73 5.62
N ASP A 780 -40.37 -85.26 4.91
CA ASP A 780 -39.22 -85.93 5.53
C ASP A 780 -38.41 -84.96 6.41
N LEU A 781 -38.11 -83.76 5.90
CA LEU A 781 -37.41 -82.71 6.67
C LEU A 781 -38.22 -82.26 7.91
N ILE A 782 -39.55 -82.12 7.80
CA ILE A 782 -40.43 -81.76 8.94
C ILE A 782 -40.46 -82.89 9.98
N ALA A 783 -40.51 -84.15 9.54
CA ALA A 783 -40.51 -85.31 10.43
C ALA A 783 -39.21 -85.38 11.25
N GLU A 784 -38.06 -85.17 10.60
CA GLU A 784 -36.76 -85.09 11.27
C GLU A 784 -36.66 -83.91 12.24
N THR A 785 -37.19 -82.74 11.86
CA THR A 785 -37.18 -81.54 12.73
C THR A 785 -38.00 -81.75 14.01
N ARG A 786 -39.13 -82.48 13.93
CA ARG A 786 -39.96 -82.84 15.09
C ARG A 786 -39.36 -83.97 15.93
N GLY A 787 -38.55 -84.83 15.33
CA GLY A 787 -37.82 -85.90 16.03
C GLY A 787 -36.62 -85.39 16.84
N ALA A 788 -35.93 -84.35 16.34
CA ALA A 788 -34.73 -83.80 16.99
C ALA A 788 -35.01 -82.95 18.24
N GLY A 789 -36.22 -82.40 18.41
CA GLY A 789 -36.60 -81.58 19.58
C GLY A 789 -36.99 -82.36 20.85
N ARG A 790 -36.73 -83.67 20.92
CA ARG A 790 -37.01 -84.53 22.08
C ARG A 790 -35.75 -85.10 22.74
N GLY A 791 -34.56 -84.62 22.37
CA GLY A 791 -33.29 -85.03 22.97
C GLY A 791 -32.32 -83.85 23.08
N ASP A 792 -32.58 -82.98 24.06
CA ASP A 792 -31.63 -82.33 24.98
C ASP A 792 -32.41 -81.52 26.02
#